data_AF-A0A895XT46-F1
#
_entry.id   AF-A0A895XT46-F1
#
_cell.length_a   1.000
_cell.length_b   1.000
_cell.length_c   1.000
_cell.angle_alpha   90.00
_cell.angle_beta   90.00
_cell.angle_gamma   90.00
#
_symmetry.space_group_name_H-M   'P 1'
#
loop_
_entity.id
_entity.type
_entity.pdbx_description
1 polymer ?
#
loop_
_entity_poly.entity_id
_entity_poly.type
_entity_poly.pdbx_seq_one_letter_code
_entity_poly.pdbx_strand_id
1 'polypeptide(L)'
;MTAAARPTPGSTAEELRIDRVSLIQYSGLSIHARVLNPPLGFLLGIKGTRGGEEFEAWGEAAVPGRVTAQTWRALHETAAELEGSTISLGTWAKQPRQHARFSPWWTKHRFSNRNAYRFANLLIESLALEVLDQTGILASQGWAVDVDEVAAQRRHLIKLPTKPTEAHRQRLHGLLGPTDEESDETRAPIYRVECTGNVDADLALLAHMADTDTLPAQRPTLWLTFTNPLATATAEAYVDKLSALQVSTPLTGRVIVEDVLPGRRPAQLVRLQKRADAALSHSEATLSIAARRDINSAAALKKLLRSGHIDVIVLDPNEWGSFTALRDAATSTKEASANVQVWLNGSGFGCVLTRRREAQLFASTAQLDGYCLDDTADKWSTFQPGWDPEKAIAPRVGPQQRIDLLQLAPKIDKYLSLPAAGPSKQPQANDFSSDFMPGLPTGMAKQWHLEMSAMQAGLSTRRLGRHLFLIEQAGREPVGFTESQPSTTSMASRAIAREKGITRALLDHHDLPIAPGFLHPAGDPDGAEKRALEMGFPLVVKPEGGSQGMGITTGINNVEQLRRAFEAVENSRYAGADLIIERHVTGADYRIIATPDEALAVIRRDNARVWGDGRRTIEELILEANTLRRRNPNLCRRLIDPDQHLFDTLEKQGYTIDEIPAADVEVELSTLANLSQGGTSTEVFEETHPTILDLAVRATRSLGLPFAGVDLLIPDHRVSVHDQSLTITEMNHNAAVLLRYPMYGPPRDVCEALVRQAGKRAGMDMTPRQETLNITVTITGHLADTGYGTWFAKAARALALNGSVREAGDTVSAHLHGEAMRVTGMLCLAHKGSKRSLPVEIHTQPTPSAPPRGFTIDR
;
A
#
# COMPACT_ATOMS: atom_id res chain seq x y z
N MET A 1 32.91 11.51 -28.31
CA MET A 1 33.26 10.65 -29.45
C MET A 1 34.44 9.76 -29.05
N THR A 2 34.14 8.51 -28.70
CA THR A 2 34.94 7.32 -28.94
C THR A 2 33.92 6.20 -29.10
N ALA A 3 33.72 5.73 -30.32
CA ALA A 3 32.82 4.61 -30.60
C ALA A 3 33.42 3.36 -29.93
N ALA A 4 32.83 2.91 -28.83
CA ALA A 4 33.15 1.59 -28.29
C ALA A 4 32.80 0.56 -29.36
N ALA A 5 33.81 -0.16 -29.85
CA ALA A 5 33.66 -1.16 -30.88
C ALA A 5 32.63 -2.23 -30.42
N ARG A 6 31.59 -2.47 -31.23
CA ARG A 6 30.65 -3.57 -31.01
C ARG A 6 31.44 -4.89 -31.08
N PRO A 7 31.27 -5.82 -30.11
CA PRO A 7 31.94 -7.12 -30.14
C PRO A 7 31.50 -7.91 -31.38
N THR A 8 32.46 -8.64 -31.96
CA THR A 8 32.27 -9.52 -33.11
C THR A 8 31.30 -10.65 -32.74
N PRO A 9 30.36 -11.06 -33.61
CA PRO A 9 29.36 -12.08 -33.27
C PRO A 9 30.03 -13.41 -32.91
N GLY A 10 30.01 -13.74 -31.61
CA GLY A 10 30.54 -14.98 -31.04
C GLY A 10 29.65 -16.18 -31.35
N SER A 11 30.26 -17.37 -31.36
CA SER A 11 29.59 -18.63 -31.69
C SER A 11 28.42 -18.94 -30.74
N THR A 12 27.38 -19.61 -31.23
CA THR A 12 26.18 -20.03 -30.47
C THR A 12 26.43 -21.04 -29.33
N ALA A 13 27.69 -21.36 -29.04
CA ALA A 13 28.14 -22.29 -28.00
C ALA A 13 28.62 -21.60 -26.71
N GLU A 14 28.49 -20.27 -26.58
CA GLU A 14 28.88 -19.54 -25.37
C GLU A 14 27.95 -19.81 -24.18
N GLU A 15 28.57 -19.97 -23.00
CA GLU A 15 27.90 -20.14 -21.71
C GLU A 15 28.10 -18.90 -20.82
N LEU A 16 27.04 -18.50 -20.13
CA LEU A 16 27.02 -17.47 -19.09
C LEU A 16 26.81 -18.15 -17.73
N ARG A 17 27.81 -18.11 -16.87
CA ARG A 17 27.67 -18.55 -15.47
C ARG A 17 27.14 -17.39 -14.64
N ILE A 18 26.01 -17.59 -13.98
CA ILE A 18 25.40 -16.58 -13.10
C ILE A 18 25.92 -16.81 -11.69
N ASP A 19 26.66 -15.84 -11.16
CA ASP A 19 27.17 -15.88 -9.79
C ASP A 19 26.18 -15.27 -8.80
N ARG A 20 25.35 -14.33 -9.25
CA ARG A 20 24.45 -13.54 -8.42
C ARG A 20 23.20 -13.12 -9.18
N VAL A 21 22.06 -13.07 -8.48
CA VAL A 21 20.80 -12.56 -9.00
C VAL A 21 20.21 -11.51 -8.06
N SER A 22 19.71 -10.42 -8.65
CA SER A 22 19.11 -9.29 -7.95
C SER A 22 17.65 -9.14 -8.37
N LEU A 23 16.70 -9.13 -7.43
CA LEU A 23 15.27 -8.90 -7.72
C LEU A 23 14.79 -7.66 -6.96
N ILE A 24 14.41 -6.61 -7.69
CA ILE A 24 14.03 -5.31 -7.11
C ILE A 24 12.56 -5.05 -7.42
N GLN A 25 11.78 -4.66 -6.43
CA GLN A 25 10.45 -4.10 -6.63
C GLN A 25 10.51 -2.58 -6.52
N TYR A 26 9.89 -1.86 -7.45
CA TYR A 26 9.76 -0.42 -7.39
C TYR A 26 8.30 0.00 -7.63
N SER A 27 7.91 1.17 -7.13
CA SER A 27 6.61 1.78 -7.42
C SER A 27 6.80 2.97 -8.36
N GLY A 28 6.03 3.04 -9.44
CA GLY A 28 6.01 4.21 -10.31
C GLY A 28 5.42 5.41 -9.57
N LEU A 29 6.27 6.28 -9.01
CA LEU A 29 5.86 7.53 -8.35
C LEU A 29 5.38 8.55 -9.40
N SER A 30 4.11 8.51 -9.78
CA SER A 30 3.46 9.64 -10.46
C SER A 30 3.06 10.70 -9.42
N ILE A 31 3.68 11.87 -9.50
CA ILE A 31 3.47 13.03 -8.62
C ILE A 31 2.09 13.68 -8.83
N HIS A 32 1.26 13.24 -9.81
CA HIS A 32 0.05 13.98 -10.21
C HIS A 32 -1.26 13.20 -10.25
N ALA A 33 -1.31 11.97 -9.76
CA ALA A 33 -2.59 11.29 -9.64
C ALA A 33 -2.72 10.68 -8.24
N ARG A 34 -3.75 11.10 -7.50
CA ARG A 34 -4.26 10.41 -6.30
C ARG A 34 -4.80 9.02 -6.72
N VAL A 35 -3.92 8.13 -7.17
CA VAL A 35 -4.26 6.74 -7.50
C VAL A 35 -4.12 5.94 -6.22
N LEU A 36 -5.22 5.38 -5.74
CA LEU A 36 -5.30 4.58 -4.51
C LEU A 36 -4.45 3.30 -4.51
N ASN A 37 -3.79 2.95 -5.63
CA ASN A 37 -2.74 1.92 -5.73
C ASN A 37 -1.78 2.31 -6.88
N PRO A 38 -0.54 2.77 -6.62
CA PRO A 38 0.43 2.99 -7.69
C PRO A 38 0.79 1.66 -8.38
N PRO A 39 1.06 1.67 -9.70
CA PRO A 39 1.55 0.50 -10.41
C PRO A 39 2.94 0.12 -9.89
N LEU A 40 3.20 -1.19 -9.81
CA LEU A 40 4.43 -1.77 -9.27
C LEU A 40 5.22 -2.38 -10.42
N GLY A 41 6.50 -2.08 -10.52
CA GLY A 41 7.41 -2.73 -11.45
C GLY A 41 8.46 -3.56 -10.73
N PHE A 42 9.05 -4.48 -11.47
CA PHE A 42 10.10 -5.38 -10.99
C PHE A 42 11.29 -5.34 -11.93
N LEU A 43 12.50 -5.27 -11.36
CA LEU A 43 13.75 -5.47 -12.07
C LEU A 43 14.37 -6.80 -11.63
N LEU A 44 14.91 -7.55 -12.59
CA LEU A 44 15.67 -8.77 -12.35
C LEU A 44 17.05 -8.59 -12.97
N GLY A 45 18.06 -8.43 -12.13
CA GLY A 45 19.46 -8.31 -12.49
C GLY A 45 20.19 -9.64 -12.33
N ILE A 46 21.21 -9.85 -13.15
CA ILE A 46 22.17 -10.93 -12.99
C ILE A 46 23.57 -10.36 -13.05
N LYS A 47 24.46 -10.90 -12.22
CA LYS A 47 25.91 -10.70 -12.34
C LYS A 47 26.59 -12.06 -12.40
N GLY A 48 27.58 -12.20 -13.28
CA GLY A 48 28.24 -13.46 -13.50
C GLY A 48 29.47 -13.36 -14.38
N THR A 49 29.89 -14.49 -14.92
CA THR A 49 31.06 -14.59 -15.80
C THR A 49 30.70 -15.22 -17.15
N ARG A 50 31.12 -14.58 -18.25
CA ARG A 50 31.01 -15.10 -19.62
C ARG A 50 32.40 -15.14 -20.24
N GLY A 51 32.85 -16.31 -20.70
CA GLY A 51 34.17 -16.44 -21.32
C GLY A 51 35.35 -16.04 -20.41
N GLY A 52 35.15 -16.00 -19.10
CA GLY A 52 36.13 -15.52 -18.11
C GLY A 52 36.03 -14.04 -17.74
N GLU A 53 35.17 -13.26 -18.41
CA GLU A 53 34.95 -11.83 -18.12
C GLU A 53 33.68 -11.61 -17.29
N GLU A 54 33.66 -10.56 -16.45
CA GLU A 54 32.46 -10.15 -15.73
C GLU A 54 31.35 -9.73 -16.70
N PHE A 55 30.11 -10.12 -16.38
CA PHE A 55 28.94 -9.83 -17.18
C PHE A 55 27.76 -9.45 -16.29
N GLU A 56 27.02 -8.41 -16.68
CA GLU A 56 25.88 -7.89 -15.93
C GLU A 56 24.72 -7.51 -16.87
N ALA A 57 23.51 -7.93 -16.53
CA ALA A 57 22.32 -7.63 -17.33
C ALA A 57 21.07 -7.49 -16.48
N TRP A 58 20.10 -6.71 -16.97
CA TRP A 58 18.87 -6.38 -16.27
C TRP A 58 17.63 -6.56 -17.15
N GLY A 59 16.64 -7.26 -16.61
CA GLY A 59 15.29 -7.37 -17.16
C GLY A 59 14.29 -6.62 -16.31
N GLU A 60 13.17 -6.23 -16.92
CA GLU A 60 12.08 -5.53 -16.26
C GLU A 60 10.70 -6.10 -16.64
N ALA A 61 9.77 -6.10 -15.70
CA ALA A 61 8.34 -6.27 -15.95
C ALA A 61 7.50 -5.34 -15.06
N ALA A 62 6.53 -4.65 -15.65
CA ALA A 62 5.57 -3.81 -14.94
C ALA A 62 4.26 -4.55 -14.66
N VAL A 63 3.68 -4.40 -13.46
CA VAL A 63 2.45 -5.06 -13.05
C VAL A 63 1.34 -4.03 -12.77
N PRO A 64 0.20 -4.10 -13.48
CA PRO A 64 -0.97 -3.31 -13.14
C PRO A 64 -1.65 -3.89 -11.89
N GLY A 65 -1.56 -3.19 -10.75
CA GLY A 65 -2.32 -3.48 -9.53
C GLY A 65 -1.54 -4.12 -8.38
N ARG A 66 -2.24 -4.81 -7.47
CA ARG A 66 -1.65 -5.38 -6.25
C ARG A 66 -0.94 -6.71 -6.53
N VAL A 67 0.29 -6.80 -6.03
CA VAL A 67 1.10 -8.03 -6.04
C VAL A 67 0.59 -8.97 -4.96
N THR A 68 0.31 -10.22 -5.32
CA THR A 68 -0.12 -11.25 -4.36
C THR A 68 1.09 -11.93 -3.72
N ALA A 69 0.94 -12.52 -2.54
CA ALA A 69 2.00 -13.32 -1.91
C ALA A 69 2.48 -14.47 -2.82
N GLN A 70 1.59 -15.00 -3.66
CA GLN A 70 1.92 -16.02 -4.66
C GLN A 70 2.77 -15.46 -5.80
N THR A 71 2.50 -14.23 -6.25
CA THR A 71 3.34 -13.53 -7.24
C THR A 71 4.74 -13.30 -6.69
N TRP A 72 4.85 -12.89 -5.43
CA TRP A 72 6.14 -12.68 -4.77
C TRP A 72 6.94 -13.98 -4.62
N ARG A 73 6.29 -15.05 -4.16
CA ARG A 73 6.91 -16.39 -4.07
C ARG A 73 7.42 -16.86 -5.44
N ALA A 74 6.60 -16.69 -6.49
CA ALA A 74 6.97 -17.07 -7.85
C ALA A 74 8.22 -16.34 -8.34
N LEU A 75 8.31 -15.01 -8.15
CA LEU A 75 9.48 -14.22 -8.53
C LEU A 75 10.74 -14.60 -7.74
N HIS A 76 10.61 -14.86 -6.44
CA HIS A 76 11.73 -15.30 -5.60
C HIS A 76 12.27 -16.68 -5.97
N GLU A 77 11.38 -17.65 -6.23
CA GLU A 77 11.79 -18.97 -6.69
C GLU A 77 12.53 -18.88 -8.03
N THR A 78 12.03 -18.08 -8.97
CA THR A 78 12.72 -17.79 -10.23
C THR A 78 14.12 -17.20 -10.01
N ALA A 79 14.26 -16.21 -9.14
CA ALA A 79 15.55 -15.59 -8.87
C ALA A 79 16.55 -16.59 -8.26
N ALA A 80 16.10 -17.40 -7.30
CA ALA A 80 16.91 -18.43 -6.64
C ALA A 80 17.40 -19.53 -7.59
N GLU A 81 16.63 -19.84 -8.65
CA GLU A 81 17.01 -20.85 -9.64
C GLU A 81 18.02 -20.34 -10.67
N LEU A 82 18.04 -19.03 -10.92
CA LEU A 82 19.02 -18.40 -11.81
C LEU A 82 20.38 -18.28 -11.12
N GLU A 83 20.42 -18.07 -9.80
CA GLU A 83 21.65 -17.90 -9.04
C GLU A 83 22.45 -19.22 -8.97
N GLY A 84 23.73 -19.16 -9.35
CA GLY A 84 24.60 -20.34 -9.44
C GLY A 84 24.37 -21.21 -10.67
N SER A 85 23.45 -20.84 -11.56
CA SER A 85 23.19 -21.57 -12.80
C SER A 85 24.16 -21.20 -13.92
N THR A 86 24.37 -22.12 -14.86
CA THR A 86 25.08 -21.84 -16.13
C THR A 86 24.08 -21.89 -17.27
N ILE A 87 24.09 -20.85 -18.09
CA ILE A 87 23.11 -20.63 -19.16
C ILE A 87 23.79 -20.70 -20.51
N SER A 88 23.29 -21.58 -21.38
CA SER A 88 23.67 -21.61 -22.79
C SER A 88 22.99 -20.48 -23.56
N LEU A 89 23.77 -19.54 -24.08
CA LEU A 89 23.25 -18.41 -24.86
C LEU A 89 22.58 -18.89 -26.15
N GLY A 90 23.05 -19.99 -26.74
CA GLY A 90 22.40 -20.63 -27.90
C GLY A 90 21.00 -21.15 -27.59
N THR A 91 20.76 -21.63 -26.37
CA THR A 91 19.42 -22.08 -25.94
C THR A 91 18.50 -20.89 -25.70
N TRP A 92 18.97 -19.83 -25.03
CA TRP A 92 18.22 -18.58 -24.88
C TRP A 92 17.89 -17.95 -26.23
N ALA A 93 18.82 -17.97 -27.18
CA ALA A 93 18.61 -17.46 -28.53
C ALA A 93 17.52 -18.25 -29.31
N LYS A 94 17.44 -19.57 -29.15
CA LYS A 94 16.43 -20.40 -29.83
C LYS A 94 15.07 -20.35 -29.15
N GLN A 95 15.06 -20.36 -27.82
CA GLN A 95 13.85 -20.37 -27.02
C GLN A 95 14.07 -19.56 -25.74
N PRO A 96 13.84 -18.24 -25.79
CA PRO A 96 13.98 -17.35 -24.62
C PRO A 96 13.14 -17.79 -23.41
N ARG A 97 12.11 -18.63 -23.63
CA ARG A 97 11.19 -19.13 -22.60
C ARG A 97 11.50 -20.52 -22.04
N GLN A 98 12.33 -21.35 -22.69
CA GLN A 98 12.40 -22.79 -22.35
C GLN A 98 12.98 -23.02 -20.95
N HIS A 99 13.78 -22.07 -20.49
CA HIS A 99 14.39 -22.07 -19.16
C HIS A 99 13.46 -21.59 -18.04
N ALA A 100 12.36 -20.88 -18.30
CA ALA A 100 11.41 -20.44 -17.25
C ALA A 100 10.65 -21.59 -16.53
N ARG A 101 11.02 -22.85 -16.76
CA ARG A 101 10.45 -24.07 -16.14
C ARG A 101 11.37 -24.71 -15.10
N PHE A 102 12.27 -23.93 -14.49
CA PHE A 102 13.33 -24.45 -13.62
C PHE A 102 12.81 -25.25 -12.40
N SER A 103 11.61 -24.97 -11.87
CA SER A 103 11.10 -25.70 -10.69
C SER A 103 10.01 -26.75 -10.97
N PRO A 104 10.08 -27.93 -10.30
CA PRO A 104 8.98 -28.89 -10.21
C PRO A 104 7.68 -28.29 -9.63
N TRP A 105 7.78 -27.23 -8.82
CA TRP A 105 6.64 -26.51 -8.27
C TRP A 105 5.89 -25.73 -9.38
N TRP A 106 6.60 -25.10 -10.32
CA TRP A 106 5.98 -24.43 -11.48
C TRP A 106 5.11 -25.38 -12.30
N THR A 107 5.65 -26.57 -12.57
CA THR A 107 4.95 -27.61 -13.34
C THR A 107 3.70 -28.10 -12.60
N LYS A 108 3.77 -28.17 -11.27
CA LYS A 108 2.68 -28.62 -10.38
C LYS A 108 1.60 -27.54 -10.12
N HIS A 109 1.95 -26.25 -10.17
CA HIS A 109 1.05 -25.15 -9.76
C HIS A 109 0.70 -24.14 -10.87
N ARG A 110 1.11 -24.37 -12.12
CA ARG A 110 0.79 -23.52 -13.31
C ARG A 110 -0.68 -23.13 -13.49
N PHE A 111 -1.60 -23.81 -12.81
CA PHE A 111 -3.05 -23.60 -12.92
C PHE A 111 -3.69 -22.85 -11.74
N SER A 112 -3.00 -22.68 -10.61
CA SER A 112 -3.58 -22.04 -9.41
C SER A 112 -3.53 -20.50 -9.48
N ASN A 113 -2.55 -19.90 -10.18
CA ASN A 113 -2.48 -18.46 -10.40
C ASN A 113 -1.77 -18.09 -11.71
N ARG A 114 -2.54 -17.94 -12.80
CA ARG A 114 -2.01 -17.67 -14.15
C ARG A 114 -1.36 -16.29 -14.30
N ASN A 115 -1.74 -15.31 -13.48
CA ASN A 115 -1.21 -13.95 -13.59
C ASN A 115 0.22 -13.88 -13.04
N ALA A 116 0.48 -14.49 -11.87
CA ALA A 116 1.83 -14.61 -11.32
C ALA A 116 2.82 -15.24 -12.33
N TYR A 117 2.37 -16.27 -13.05
CA TYR A 117 3.15 -16.93 -14.08
C TYR A 117 3.48 -16.03 -15.28
N ARG A 118 2.50 -15.29 -15.80
CA ARG A 118 2.72 -14.35 -16.93
C ARG A 118 3.77 -13.29 -16.57
N PHE A 119 3.71 -12.74 -15.37
CA PHE A 119 4.63 -11.70 -14.92
C PHE A 119 6.06 -12.21 -14.74
N ALA A 120 6.23 -13.37 -14.10
CA ALA A 120 7.56 -13.97 -13.95
C ALA A 120 8.19 -14.29 -15.32
N ASN A 121 7.41 -14.82 -16.27
CA ASN A 121 7.92 -15.08 -17.62
C ASN A 121 8.33 -13.79 -18.35
N LEU A 122 7.50 -12.75 -18.26
CA LEU A 122 7.80 -11.47 -18.91
C LEU A 122 9.11 -10.88 -18.37
N LEU A 123 9.34 -11.01 -17.06
CA LEU A 123 10.56 -10.53 -16.39
C LEU A 123 11.80 -11.31 -16.83
N ILE A 124 11.74 -12.66 -16.83
CA ILE A 124 12.84 -13.52 -17.29
C ILE A 124 13.14 -13.28 -18.78
N GLU A 125 12.10 -13.15 -19.60
CA GLU A 125 12.30 -12.93 -21.04
C GLU A 125 12.86 -11.54 -21.32
N SER A 126 12.45 -10.53 -20.55
CA SER A 126 13.03 -9.18 -20.61
C SER A 126 14.53 -9.20 -20.31
N LEU A 127 14.95 -9.97 -19.30
CA LEU A 127 16.35 -10.21 -18.95
C LEU A 127 17.08 -10.99 -20.05
N ALA A 128 16.50 -12.08 -20.54
CA ALA A 128 17.13 -12.91 -21.58
C ALA A 128 17.38 -12.10 -22.86
N LEU A 129 16.41 -11.26 -23.25
CA LEU A 129 16.58 -10.35 -24.38
C LEU A 129 17.68 -9.30 -24.12
N GLU A 130 17.86 -8.79 -22.90
CA GLU A 130 19.00 -7.90 -22.57
C GLU A 130 20.33 -8.62 -22.77
N VAL A 131 20.46 -9.83 -22.24
CA VAL A 131 21.68 -10.63 -22.38
C VAL A 131 22.00 -10.89 -23.85
N LEU A 132 21.00 -11.28 -24.64
CA LEU A 132 21.18 -11.52 -26.07
C LEU A 132 21.55 -10.25 -26.83
N ASP A 133 21.01 -9.09 -26.43
CA ASP A 133 21.32 -7.78 -27.03
C ASP A 133 22.78 -7.39 -26.75
N GLN A 134 23.20 -7.44 -25.48
CA GLN A 134 24.58 -7.12 -25.08
C GLN A 134 25.63 -8.07 -25.69
N THR A 135 25.26 -9.32 -25.94
CA THR A 135 26.15 -10.31 -26.58
C THR A 135 26.17 -10.19 -28.11
N GLY A 136 25.35 -9.32 -28.71
CA GLY A 136 25.21 -9.15 -30.16
C GLY A 136 24.47 -10.29 -30.87
N ILE A 137 24.08 -11.34 -30.14
CA ILE A 137 23.34 -12.49 -30.67
C ILE A 137 21.96 -12.03 -31.15
N LEU A 138 21.30 -11.12 -30.43
CA LEU A 138 19.98 -10.59 -30.79
C LEU A 138 20.01 -9.88 -32.16
N ALA A 139 21.07 -9.14 -32.46
CA ALA A 139 21.27 -8.49 -33.76
C ALA A 139 21.33 -9.51 -34.91
N SER A 140 22.03 -10.63 -34.71
CA SER A 140 22.11 -11.72 -35.69
C SER A 140 20.77 -12.41 -35.97
N GLN A 141 19.77 -12.20 -35.10
CA GLN A 141 18.41 -12.70 -35.25
C GLN A 141 17.42 -11.68 -35.85
N GLY A 142 17.91 -10.51 -36.30
CA GLY A 142 17.08 -9.47 -36.93
C GLY A 142 16.32 -8.58 -35.95
N TRP A 143 16.75 -8.51 -34.68
CA TRP A 143 16.11 -7.70 -33.64
C TRP A 143 16.81 -6.37 -33.33
N ALA A 144 17.98 -6.09 -33.93
CA ALA A 144 18.72 -4.86 -33.68
C ALA A 144 18.04 -3.68 -34.38
N VAL A 145 17.60 -2.68 -33.59
CA VAL A 145 16.98 -1.46 -34.12
C VAL A 145 17.47 -0.24 -33.35
N ASP A 146 17.66 0.87 -34.05
CA ASP A 146 17.87 2.19 -33.48
C ASP A 146 16.54 2.77 -32.95
N VAL A 147 16.46 3.04 -31.65
CA VAL A 147 15.25 3.52 -30.97
C VAL A 147 14.83 4.91 -31.49
N ASP A 148 15.78 5.74 -31.92
CA ASP A 148 15.50 7.06 -32.48
C ASP A 148 14.89 6.95 -33.90
N GLU A 149 15.27 5.92 -34.64
CA GLU A 149 14.68 5.57 -35.94
C GLU A 149 13.22 5.07 -35.78
N VAL A 150 12.91 4.37 -34.68
CA VAL A 150 11.53 3.95 -34.33
C VAL A 150 10.64 5.15 -34.00
N ALA A 151 11.16 6.13 -33.26
CA ALA A 151 10.43 7.35 -32.89
C ALA A 151 10.05 8.20 -34.13
N ALA A 152 10.86 8.14 -35.19
CA ALA A 152 10.65 8.89 -36.43
C ALA A 152 9.68 8.22 -37.43
N GLN A 153 9.32 6.94 -37.24
CA GLN A 153 8.72 6.14 -38.31
C GLN A 153 7.17 6.02 -38.35
N ARG A 154 6.33 6.31 -37.33
CA ARG A 154 4.83 6.34 -37.49
C ARG A 154 3.94 6.70 -36.26
N ARG A 155 2.62 6.81 -36.55
CA ARG A 155 1.44 7.32 -35.79
C ARG A 155 1.44 7.18 -34.26
N HIS A 156 1.15 8.29 -33.59
CA HIS A 156 0.94 8.35 -32.13
C HIS A 156 -0.54 8.24 -31.75
N LEU A 157 -0.82 7.51 -30.66
CA LEU A 157 -2.13 7.47 -30.00
C LEU A 157 -2.17 8.54 -28.90
N ILE A 158 -2.80 9.69 -29.16
CA ILE A 158 -2.87 10.82 -28.23
C ILE A 158 -4.04 10.62 -27.27
N LYS A 159 -3.81 10.72 -25.96
CA LYS A 159 -4.87 10.55 -24.97
C LYS A 159 -5.66 11.84 -24.77
N LEU A 160 -6.96 11.85 -25.07
CA LEU A 160 -7.81 13.00 -24.79
C LEU A 160 -8.26 13.00 -23.31
N PRO A 161 -8.13 14.13 -22.59
CA PRO A 161 -8.66 14.23 -21.24
C PRO A 161 -10.19 14.24 -21.25
N THR A 162 -10.81 13.58 -20.26
CA THR A 162 -12.27 13.44 -20.13
C THR A 162 -13.02 14.75 -19.86
N LYS A 163 -12.31 15.87 -19.62
CA LYS A 163 -12.82 17.25 -19.58
C LYS A 163 -11.73 18.22 -20.07
N PRO A 164 -11.75 18.69 -21.33
CA PRO A 164 -10.74 19.63 -21.81
C PRO A 164 -10.88 20.98 -21.09
N THR A 165 -9.76 21.51 -20.60
CA THR A 165 -9.68 22.90 -20.09
C THR A 165 -9.07 23.79 -21.17
N GLU A 166 -9.21 25.11 -21.05
CA GLU A 166 -8.60 26.08 -21.96
C GLU A 166 -7.08 25.89 -22.13
N ALA A 167 -6.40 25.54 -21.04
CA ALA A 167 -4.96 25.24 -21.04
C ALA A 167 -4.61 23.96 -21.83
N HIS A 168 -5.50 22.98 -21.92
CA HIS A 168 -5.31 21.79 -22.77
C HIS A 168 -5.51 22.13 -24.25
N ARG A 169 -6.47 23.01 -24.57
CA ARG A 169 -6.72 23.50 -25.95
C ARG A 169 -5.53 24.25 -26.53
N GLN A 170 -4.91 25.14 -25.75
CA GLN A 170 -3.71 25.86 -26.17
C GLN A 170 -2.48 24.95 -26.35
N ARG A 171 -2.39 23.86 -25.56
CA ARG A 171 -1.31 22.87 -25.66
C ARG A 171 -1.43 21.97 -26.89
N LEU A 172 -2.66 21.57 -27.23
CA LEU A 172 -2.98 20.84 -28.47
C LEU A 172 -2.61 21.67 -29.70
N HIS A 173 -2.91 22.96 -29.73
CA HIS A 173 -2.47 23.86 -30.79
C HIS A 173 -0.94 24.02 -30.87
N GLY A 174 -0.24 24.02 -29.72
CA GLY A 174 1.23 24.12 -29.67
C GLY A 174 1.99 22.86 -30.09
N LEU A 175 1.40 21.66 -29.91
CA LEU A 175 1.99 20.37 -30.31
C LEU A 175 1.84 20.07 -31.81
N LEU A 176 0.87 20.70 -32.48
CA LEU A 176 0.54 20.42 -33.88
C LEU A 176 1.42 21.14 -34.90
N GLY A 177 2.21 22.14 -34.49
CA GLY A 177 2.97 22.99 -35.43
C GLY A 177 2.08 23.64 -36.51
N PRO A 178 2.62 24.46 -37.41
CA PRO A 178 1.92 24.75 -38.65
C PRO A 178 1.83 23.44 -39.46
N THR A 179 0.61 22.97 -39.71
CA THR A 179 0.37 21.86 -40.63
C THR A 179 0.68 22.34 -42.05
N ASP A 180 1.83 21.94 -42.59
CA ASP A 180 2.02 21.96 -44.03
C ASP A 180 0.94 21.06 -44.67
N GLU A 181 0.28 21.56 -45.71
CA GLU A 181 -0.95 21.02 -46.31
C GLU A 181 -0.81 19.65 -47.00
N GLU A 182 0.27 18.90 -46.77
CA GLU A 182 0.52 17.57 -47.37
C GLU A 182 0.98 16.51 -46.33
N SER A 183 0.27 16.37 -45.21
CA SER A 183 0.56 15.30 -44.25
C SER A 183 -0.04 13.95 -44.67
N ASP A 184 0.83 13.03 -45.12
CA ASP A 184 0.60 11.60 -45.37
C ASP A 184 -0.42 10.98 -44.38
N GLU A 185 -1.55 10.44 -44.88
CA GLU A 185 -2.57 9.79 -44.06
C GLU A 185 -1.96 8.74 -43.11
N THR A 186 -0.85 8.10 -43.49
CA THR A 186 -0.13 7.11 -42.66
C THR A 186 0.49 7.71 -41.39
N ARG A 187 0.45 9.03 -41.18
CA ARG A 187 1.00 9.74 -40.00
C ARG A 187 -0.03 10.49 -39.14
N ALA A 188 -1.32 10.49 -39.52
CA ALA A 188 -2.36 11.20 -38.77
C ALA A 188 -2.52 10.67 -37.32
N PRO A 189 -2.67 11.54 -36.31
CA PRO A 189 -2.81 11.13 -34.90
C PRO A 189 -4.15 10.43 -34.65
N ILE A 190 -4.12 9.38 -33.82
CA ILE A 190 -5.31 8.66 -33.35
C ILE A 190 -5.62 9.14 -31.93
N TYR A 191 -6.87 9.46 -31.63
CA TYR A 191 -7.25 10.00 -30.32
C TYR A 191 -7.93 8.95 -29.46
N ARG A 192 -7.35 8.65 -28.29
CA ARG A 192 -7.93 7.71 -27.32
C ARG A 192 -8.93 8.41 -26.41
N VAL A 193 -10.13 7.85 -26.29
CA VAL A 193 -11.21 8.34 -25.41
C VAL A 193 -11.57 7.24 -24.40
N GLU A 194 -11.53 7.57 -23.11
CA GLU A 194 -11.94 6.64 -22.05
C GLU A 194 -13.45 6.66 -21.86
N CYS A 195 -14.11 5.52 -22.11
CA CYS A 195 -15.54 5.33 -21.90
C CYS A 195 -15.79 4.76 -20.49
N THR A 196 -16.87 5.23 -19.87
CA THR A 196 -17.23 4.90 -18.48
C THR A 196 -18.06 3.62 -18.38
N GLY A 197 -18.66 3.18 -19.49
CA GLY A 197 -19.61 2.07 -19.52
C GLY A 197 -21.06 2.53 -19.29
N ASN A 198 -21.31 3.83 -19.15
CA ASN A 198 -22.66 4.39 -19.19
C ASN A 198 -22.97 4.80 -20.62
N VAL A 199 -23.75 3.97 -21.32
CA VAL A 199 -24.09 4.11 -22.75
C VAL A 199 -24.54 5.53 -23.11
N ASP A 200 -25.49 6.09 -22.39
CA ASP A 200 -26.08 7.38 -22.76
C ASP A 200 -25.12 8.54 -22.44
N ALA A 201 -24.34 8.44 -21.36
CA ALA A 201 -23.32 9.45 -21.03
C ALA A 201 -22.13 9.41 -21.99
N ASP A 202 -21.66 8.22 -22.37
CA ASP A 202 -20.56 8.03 -23.30
C ASP A 202 -20.94 8.54 -24.70
N LEU A 203 -22.17 8.26 -25.17
CA LEU A 203 -22.67 8.78 -26.45
C LEU A 203 -22.92 10.29 -26.43
N ALA A 204 -23.43 10.84 -25.33
CA ALA A 204 -23.62 12.28 -25.19
C ALA A 204 -22.28 13.03 -25.22
N LEU A 205 -21.23 12.46 -24.62
CA LEU A 205 -19.87 13.01 -24.71
C LEU A 205 -19.38 13.03 -26.15
N LEU A 206 -19.55 11.94 -26.89
CA LEU A 206 -19.14 11.85 -28.30
C LEU A 206 -19.91 12.83 -29.19
N ALA A 207 -21.24 12.93 -29.01
CA ALA A 207 -22.05 13.92 -29.72
C ALA A 207 -21.61 15.35 -29.42
N HIS A 208 -21.33 15.67 -28.15
CA HIS A 208 -20.82 16.98 -27.77
C HIS A 208 -19.45 17.27 -28.42
N MET A 209 -18.54 16.30 -28.45
CA MET A 209 -17.23 16.44 -29.12
C MET A 209 -17.35 16.72 -30.62
N ALA A 210 -18.43 16.24 -31.26
CA ALA A 210 -18.72 16.50 -32.66
C ALA A 210 -19.24 17.92 -32.88
N ASP A 211 -20.02 18.45 -31.94
CA ASP A 211 -20.68 19.76 -32.04
C ASP A 211 -19.78 20.95 -31.66
N THR A 212 -18.72 20.75 -30.88
CA THR A 212 -17.94 21.85 -30.29
C THR A 212 -16.67 22.29 -31.03
N ASP A 213 -16.48 21.95 -32.31
CA ASP A 213 -15.22 22.17 -33.06
C ASP A 213 -13.96 21.68 -32.29
N THR A 214 -14.16 20.73 -31.37
CA THR A 214 -13.11 20.23 -30.48
C THR A 214 -12.18 19.23 -31.15
N LEU A 215 -12.59 18.66 -32.29
CA LEU A 215 -11.78 17.78 -33.11
C LEU A 215 -11.12 18.58 -34.23
N PRO A 216 -9.86 18.27 -34.61
CA PRO A 216 -9.19 18.91 -35.73
C PRO A 216 -10.01 18.81 -37.03
N ALA A 217 -9.89 19.82 -37.90
CA ALA A 217 -10.62 19.91 -39.16
C ALA A 217 -10.49 18.67 -40.08
N GLN A 218 -9.42 17.88 -39.93
CA GLN A 218 -9.14 16.66 -40.71
C GLN A 218 -9.86 15.38 -40.23
N ARG A 219 -10.81 15.44 -39.28
CA ARG A 219 -11.63 14.28 -38.80
C ARG A 219 -10.79 13.03 -38.42
N PRO A 220 -10.08 13.05 -37.28
CA PRO A 220 -9.05 12.06 -36.95
C PRO A 220 -9.60 10.69 -36.54
N THR A 221 -8.82 9.59 -36.48
CA THR A 221 -9.38 8.32 -35.95
C THR A 221 -9.65 8.41 -34.43
N LEU A 222 -10.82 7.99 -33.96
CA LEU A 222 -11.12 7.86 -32.51
C LEU A 222 -10.94 6.43 -32.04
N TRP A 223 -10.34 6.25 -30.87
CA TRP A 223 -10.12 4.97 -30.21
C TRP A 223 -10.79 4.95 -28.84
N LEU A 224 -11.98 4.35 -28.76
CA LEU A 224 -12.80 4.27 -27.55
C LEU A 224 -12.34 3.09 -26.69
N THR A 225 -11.98 3.32 -25.43
CA THR A 225 -11.53 2.28 -24.49
C THR A 225 -12.44 2.22 -23.27
N PHE A 226 -13.03 1.06 -23.00
CA PHE A 226 -13.97 0.88 -21.89
C PHE A 226 -13.28 0.51 -20.57
N THR A 227 -13.38 1.42 -19.60
CA THR A 227 -12.92 1.19 -18.22
C THR A 227 -13.82 0.20 -17.47
N ASN A 228 -15.14 0.26 -17.70
CA ASN A 228 -16.12 -0.72 -17.25
C ASN A 228 -16.78 -1.39 -18.46
N PRO A 229 -16.45 -2.67 -18.75
CA PRO A 229 -17.04 -3.37 -19.87
C PRO A 229 -18.54 -3.62 -19.70
N LEU A 230 -19.24 -3.69 -20.83
CA LEU A 230 -20.69 -3.84 -20.92
C LEU A 230 -21.11 -5.31 -20.98
N ALA A 231 -22.32 -5.60 -20.49
CA ALA A 231 -22.96 -6.88 -20.77
C ALA A 231 -23.25 -7.01 -22.28
N THR A 232 -23.29 -8.24 -22.81
CA THR A 232 -23.39 -8.48 -24.26
C THR A 232 -24.57 -7.76 -24.93
N ALA A 233 -25.77 -7.82 -24.36
CA ALA A 233 -26.93 -7.12 -24.92
C ALA A 233 -26.75 -5.60 -24.93
N THR A 234 -26.13 -5.04 -23.88
CA THR A 234 -25.84 -3.61 -23.77
C THR A 234 -24.73 -3.17 -24.74
N ALA A 235 -23.71 -4.02 -24.95
CA ALA A 235 -22.66 -3.77 -25.94
C ALA A 235 -23.21 -3.78 -27.37
N GLU A 236 -24.11 -4.71 -27.70
CA GLU A 236 -24.79 -4.74 -28.99
C GLU A 236 -25.60 -3.45 -29.21
N ALA A 237 -26.39 -3.03 -28.22
CA ALA A 237 -27.14 -1.77 -28.29
C ALA A 237 -26.22 -0.54 -28.37
N TYR A 238 -25.06 -0.56 -27.72
CA TYR A 238 -24.07 0.51 -27.81
C TYR A 238 -23.50 0.63 -29.22
N VAL A 239 -23.11 -0.49 -29.84
CA VAL A 239 -22.61 -0.52 -31.23
C VAL A 239 -23.67 -0.02 -32.21
N ASP A 240 -24.94 -0.40 -32.04
CA ASP A 240 -26.04 0.09 -32.87
C ASP A 240 -26.20 1.61 -32.76
N LYS A 241 -26.27 2.13 -31.52
CA LYS A 241 -26.43 3.57 -31.26
C LYS A 241 -25.22 4.38 -31.75
N LEU A 242 -24.01 3.86 -31.54
CA LEU A 242 -22.78 4.52 -32.01
C LEU A 242 -22.71 4.54 -33.54
N SER A 243 -23.12 3.45 -34.21
CA SER A 243 -23.22 3.40 -35.67
C SER A 243 -24.22 4.42 -36.19
N ALA A 244 -25.40 4.53 -35.55
CA ALA A 244 -26.40 5.54 -35.91
C ALA A 244 -25.89 6.98 -35.72
N LEU A 245 -25.21 7.25 -34.60
CA LEU A 245 -24.59 8.56 -34.33
C LEU A 245 -23.55 8.89 -35.40
N GLN A 246 -22.71 7.93 -35.77
CA GLN A 246 -21.68 8.08 -36.79
C GLN A 246 -22.25 8.37 -38.19
N VAL A 247 -23.47 7.90 -38.48
CA VAL A 247 -24.20 8.23 -39.71
C VAL A 247 -24.84 9.62 -39.66
N SER A 248 -25.47 9.97 -38.54
CA SER A 248 -26.22 11.24 -38.41
C SER A 248 -25.32 12.45 -38.21
N THR A 249 -24.25 12.28 -37.44
CA THR A 249 -23.29 13.32 -37.06
C THR A 249 -21.90 12.68 -37.12
N PRO A 250 -21.23 12.68 -38.29
CA PRO A 250 -19.98 11.95 -38.46
C PRO A 250 -18.93 12.46 -37.48
N LEU A 251 -18.66 11.67 -36.44
CA LEU A 251 -17.70 12.05 -35.40
C LEU A 251 -16.33 12.22 -36.05
N THR A 252 -15.94 11.23 -36.87
CA THR A 252 -14.66 11.14 -37.60
C THR A 252 -14.74 10.18 -38.80
N GLY A 253 -13.67 9.99 -39.58
CA GLY A 253 -13.64 8.97 -40.65
C GLY A 253 -13.61 7.52 -40.14
N ARG A 254 -13.10 7.29 -38.91
CA ARG A 254 -12.95 5.94 -38.33
C ARG A 254 -13.02 5.94 -36.82
N VAL A 255 -13.83 5.02 -36.27
CA VAL A 255 -13.94 4.77 -34.83
C VAL A 255 -13.51 3.34 -34.52
N ILE A 256 -12.68 3.16 -33.50
CA ILE A 256 -12.21 1.86 -33.00
C ILE A 256 -12.74 1.68 -31.59
N VAL A 257 -13.35 0.54 -31.29
CA VAL A 257 -13.93 0.23 -29.98
C VAL A 257 -13.16 -0.92 -29.33
N GLU A 258 -12.45 -0.62 -28.26
CA GLU A 258 -11.66 -1.56 -27.48
C GLU A 258 -12.33 -1.87 -26.14
N ASP A 259 -12.21 -3.13 -25.69
CA ASP A 259 -12.51 -3.55 -24.31
C ASP A 259 -13.99 -3.40 -23.90
N VAL A 260 -14.91 -3.29 -24.87
CA VAL A 260 -16.36 -3.11 -24.65
C VAL A 260 -17.06 -4.31 -24.00
N LEU A 261 -16.52 -5.53 -24.12
CA LEU A 261 -17.03 -6.73 -23.45
C LEU A 261 -16.10 -7.16 -22.32
N PRO A 262 -16.62 -7.80 -21.24
CA PRO A 262 -15.77 -8.45 -20.26
C PRO A 262 -14.99 -9.58 -20.95
N GLY A 263 -13.68 -9.62 -20.71
CA GLY A 263 -12.75 -10.46 -21.48
C GLY A 263 -13.12 -11.95 -21.52
N ARG A 264 -12.62 -12.63 -22.58
CA ARG A 264 -12.79 -14.05 -22.96
C ARG A 264 -14.08 -14.36 -23.73
N ARG A 265 -14.51 -13.48 -24.62
CA ARG A 265 -15.72 -13.63 -25.46
C ARG A 265 -15.43 -13.42 -26.97
N PRO A 266 -14.54 -14.22 -27.59
CA PRO A 266 -14.10 -13.99 -28.97
C PRO A 266 -15.23 -14.07 -30.00
N ALA A 267 -16.19 -15.00 -29.84
CA ALA A 267 -17.31 -15.14 -30.77
C ALA A 267 -18.25 -13.92 -30.71
N GLN A 268 -18.43 -13.33 -29.52
CA GLN A 268 -19.27 -12.15 -29.35
C GLN A 268 -18.60 -10.90 -29.93
N LEU A 269 -17.27 -10.77 -29.86
CA LEU A 269 -16.56 -9.67 -30.54
C LEU A 269 -16.75 -9.71 -32.06
N VAL A 270 -16.60 -10.90 -32.66
CA VAL A 270 -16.89 -11.10 -34.09
C VAL A 270 -18.35 -10.75 -34.43
N ARG A 271 -19.29 -11.06 -33.53
CA ARG A 271 -20.69 -10.67 -33.70
C ARG A 271 -20.87 -9.15 -33.67
N LEU A 272 -20.18 -8.44 -32.78
CA LEU A 272 -20.20 -6.98 -32.71
C LEU A 272 -19.59 -6.36 -33.98
N GLN A 273 -18.48 -6.90 -34.49
CA GLN A 273 -17.87 -6.45 -35.75
C GLN A 273 -18.88 -6.58 -36.90
N LYS A 274 -19.45 -7.77 -37.11
CA LYS A 274 -20.46 -7.99 -38.16
C LYS A 274 -21.65 -7.04 -38.06
N ARG A 275 -22.02 -6.67 -36.84
CA ARG A 275 -23.13 -5.76 -36.57
C ARG A 275 -22.78 -4.32 -36.93
N ALA A 276 -21.56 -3.88 -36.61
CA ALA A 276 -21.01 -2.60 -37.03
C ALA A 276 -20.92 -2.51 -38.57
N ASP A 277 -20.35 -3.53 -39.21
CA ASP A 277 -20.22 -3.60 -40.68
C ASP A 277 -21.57 -3.50 -41.38
N ALA A 278 -22.57 -4.22 -40.88
CA ALA A 278 -23.93 -4.20 -41.43
C ALA A 278 -24.63 -2.85 -41.23
N ALA A 279 -24.40 -2.18 -40.10
CA ALA A 279 -24.99 -0.88 -39.80
C ALA A 279 -24.41 0.25 -40.66
N LEU A 280 -23.15 0.11 -41.10
CA LEU A 280 -22.41 1.14 -41.84
C LEU A 280 -22.17 0.79 -43.31
N SER A 281 -22.78 -0.27 -43.85
CA SER A 281 -22.51 -0.78 -45.20
C SER A 281 -22.81 0.20 -46.35
N HIS A 282 -23.58 1.27 -46.09
CA HIS A 282 -23.94 2.32 -47.05
C HIS A 282 -23.40 3.71 -46.64
N SER A 283 -22.43 3.76 -45.72
CA SER A 283 -21.79 4.98 -45.22
C SER A 283 -20.29 4.94 -45.53
N GLU A 284 -19.69 6.12 -45.72
CA GLU A 284 -18.22 6.24 -45.79
C GLU A 284 -17.56 6.14 -44.39
N ALA A 285 -18.35 6.16 -43.32
CA ALA A 285 -17.85 6.03 -41.97
C ALA A 285 -17.54 4.58 -41.59
N THR A 286 -16.51 4.38 -40.77
CA THR A 286 -16.09 3.04 -40.33
C THR A 286 -16.13 2.90 -38.80
N LEU A 287 -16.55 1.71 -38.33
CA LEU A 287 -16.56 1.34 -36.92
C LEU A 287 -15.93 -0.06 -36.77
N SER A 288 -14.74 -0.11 -36.20
CA SER A 288 -13.97 -1.34 -35.99
C SER A 288 -14.04 -1.79 -34.54
N ILE A 289 -14.12 -3.11 -34.31
CA ILE A 289 -14.03 -3.70 -32.97
C ILE A 289 -12.59 -4.20 -32.74
N ALA A 290 -12.00 -3.81 -31.61
CA ALA A 290 -10.66 -4.22 -31.22
C ALA A 290 -10.68 -5.32 -30.14
N ALA A 291 -9.93 -6.39 -30.38
CA ALA A 291 -9.73 -7.47 -29.41
C ALA A 291 -8.39 -7.32 -28.68
N ARG A 292 -8.43 -7.13 -27.35
CA ARG A 292 -7.24 -7.09 -26.47
C ARG A 292 -7.27 -8.19 -25.42
N ARG A 293 -8.00 -7.99 -24.31
CA ARG A 293 -8.04 -8.91 -23.15
C ARG A 293 -8.57 -10.31 -23.48
N ASP A 294 -9.29 -10.43 -24.58
CA ASP A 294 -9.80 -11.69 -25.14
C ASP A 294 -8.71 -12.57 -25.74
N ILE A 295 -7.58 -11.99 -26.09
CA ILE A 295 -6.45 -12.63 -26.74
C ILE A 295 -5.24 -12.54 -25.83
N ASN A 296 -4.98 -13.63 -25.10
CA ASN A 296 -3.88 -13.70 -24.12
C ASN A 296 -3.03 -14.96 -24.26
N SER A 297 -3.11 -15.59 -25.44
CA SER A 297 -2.34 -16.76 -25.85
C SER A 297 -2.57 -17.03 -27.33
N ALA A 298 -1.63 -17.76 -27.96
CA ALA A 298 -1.77 -18.22 -29.35
C ALA A 298 -3.05 -19.06 -29.58
N ALA A 299 -3.45 -19.86 -28.58
CA ALA A 299 -4.68 -20.65 -28.65
C ALA A 299 -5.95 -19.77 -28.68
N ALA A 300 -5.97 -18.70 -27.88
CA ALA A 300 -7.08 -17.74 -27.88
C ALA A 300 -7.15 -16.97 -29.21
N LEU A 301 -5.99 -16.53 -29.73
CA LEU A 301 -5.88 -15.88 -31.04
C LEU A 301 -6.41 -16.77 -32.16
N LYS A 302 -5.93 -18.01 -32.24
CA LYS A 302 -6.38 -18.98 -33.23
C LYS A 302 -7.88 -19.24 -33.15
N LYS A 303 -8.44 -19.26 -31.93
CA LYS A 303 -9.89 -19.39 -31.72
C LYS A 303 -10.66 -18.17 -32.25
N LEU A 304 -10.17 -16.96 -32.01
CA LEU A 304 -10.78 -15.72 -32.52
C LEU A 304 -10.78 -15.71 -34.05
N LEU A 305 -9.63 -15.93 -34.67
CA LEU A 305 -9.48 -15.94 -36.14
C LEU A 305 -10.37 -16.99 -36.83
N ARG A 306 -10.60 -18.14 -36.17
CA ARG A 306 -11.57 -19.15 -36.63
C ARG A 306 -13.03 -18.76 -36.41
N SER A 307 -13.33 -17.89 -35.45
CA SER A 307 -14.71 -17.50 -35.14
C SER A 307 -15.28 -16.52 -36.17
N GLY A 308 -14.42 -15.81 -36.90
CA GLY A 308 -14.77 -14.96 -38.02
C GLY A 308 -13.90 -13.71 -38.10
N HIS A 309 -14.31 -12.75 -38.92
CA HIS A 309 -13.58 -11.51 -39.18
C HIS A 309 -13.64 -10.53 -38.00
N ILE A 310 -12.52 -9.84 -37.78
CA ILE A 310 -12.36 -8.72 -36.86
C ILE A 310 -11.33 -7.76 -37.45
N ASP A 311 -11.53 -6.45 -37.29
CA ASP A 311 -10.66 -5.45 -37.94
C ASP A 311 -9.35 -5.23 -37.19
N VAL A 312 -9.39 -5.29 -35.85
CA VAL A 312 -8.29 -4.82 -35.00
C VAL A 312 -7.97 -5.85 -33.90
N ILE A 313 -6.69 -6.18 -33.79
CA ILE A 313 -6.12 -7.01 -32.73
C ILE A 313 -5.07 -6.19 -31.98
N VAL A 314 -5.18 -6.18 -30.65
CA VAL A 314 -4.25 -5.48 -29.77
C VAL A 314 -3.51 -6.52 -28.94
N LEU A 315 -2.21 -6.61 -29.16
CA LEU A 315 -1.28 -7.51 -28.50
C LEU A 315 -0.72 -6.81 -27.26
N ASP A 316 -0.80 -7.44 -26.09
CA ASP A 316 -0.42 -6.82 -24.81
C ASP A 316 0.61 -7.69 -24.06
N PRO A 317 1.83 -7.18 -23.79
CA PRO A 317 2.86 -7.90 -23.04
C PRO A 317 2.40 -8.40 -21.67
N ASN A 318 1.58 -7.65 -20.95
CA ASN A 318 1.12 -8.02 -19.61
C ASN A 318 0.07 -9.15 -19.65
N GLU A 319 -0.72 -9.23 -20.73
CA GLU A 319 -1.71 -10.30 -20.91
C GLU A 319 -1.08 -11.59 -21.43
N TRP A 320 -0.08 -11.48 -22.29
CA TRP A 320 0.60 -12.64 -22.89
C TRP A 320 1.74 -13.17 -22.02
N GLY A 321 2.35 -12.28 -21.22
CA GLY A 321 3.52 -12.59 -20.39
C GLY A 321 4.75 -12.96 -21.22
N SER A 322 4.83 -12.49 -22.47
CA SER A 322 5.96 -12.77 -23.34
C SER A 322 6.08 -11.86 -24.57
N PHE A 323 7.30 -11.40 -24.88
CA PHE A 323 7.61 -10.60 -26.08
C PHE A 323 7.69 -11.44 -27.35
N THR A 324 8.39 -12.58 -27.33
CA THR A 324 8.45 -13.48 -28.49
C THR A 324 7.07 -14.01 -28.88
N ALA A 325 6.15 -14.16 -27.92
CA ALA A 325 4.82 -14.70 -28.20
C ALA A 325 3.99 -13.72 -29.01
N LEU A 326 4.18 -12.43 -28.72
CA LEU A 326 3.51 -11.34 -29.42
C LEU A 326 4.02 -11.24 -30.84
N ARG A 327 5.33 -11.37 -31.06
CA ARG A 327 5.91 -11.42 -32.42
C ARG A 327 5.29 -12.55 -33.24
N ASP A 328 5.34 -13.78 -32.71
CA ASP A 328 4.78 -14.95 -33.41
C ASP A 328 3.26 -14.79 -33.63
N ALA A 329 2.57 -14.15 -32.70
CA ALA A 329 1.14 -13.83 -32.81
C ALA A 329 0.85 -12.78 -33.88
N ALA A 330 1.69 -11.75 -34.02
CA ALA A 330 1.56 -10.74 -35.07
C ALA A 330 1.75 -11.38 -36.45
N THR A 331 2.79 -12.19 -36.62
CA THR A 331 3.03 -12.97 -37.84
C THR A 331 1.85 -13.88 -38.16
N SER A 332 1.42 -14.71 -37.20
CA SER A 332 0.29 -15.63 -37.37
C SER A 332 -1.01 -14.91 -37.72
N THR A 333 -1.21 -13.68 -37.23
CA THR A 333 -2.40 -12.87 -37.53
C THR A 333 -2.38 -12.40 -38.98
N LYS A 334 -1.25 -11.83 -39.44
CA LYS A 334 -1.12 -11.36 -40.83
C LYS A 334 -1.14 -12.51 -41.85
N GLU A 335 -0.59 -13.67 -41.50
CA GLU A 335 -0.71 -14.89 -42.33
C GLU A 335 -2.16 -15.36 -42.45
N ALA A 336 -2.94 -15.30 -41.36
CA ALA A 336 -4.34 -15.69 -41.38
C ALA A 336 -5.24 -14.68 -42.10
N SER A 337 -4.93 -13.38 -41.99
CA SER A 337 -5.66 -12.32 -42.68
C SER A 337 -4.81 -11.05 -42.75
N ALA A 338 -4.29 -10.74 -43.95
CA ALA A 338 -3.45 -9.56 -44.19
C ALA A 338 -4.14 -8.22 -43.84
N ASN A 339 -5.46 -8.18 -43.91
CA ASN A 339 -6.27 -6.97 -43.70
C ASN A 339 -6.51 -6.62 -42.22
N VAL A 340 -6.20 -7.53 -41.27
CA VAL A 340 -6.37 -7.24 -39.84
C VAL A 340 -5.27 -6.29 -39.39
N GLN A 341 -5.63 -5.24 -38.67
CA GLN A 341 -4.67 -4.35 -38.03
C GLN A 341 -4.20 -4.95 -36.71
N VAL A 342 -2.89 -5.05 -36.53
CA VAL A 342 -2.23 -5.61 -35.36
C VAL A 342 -1.48 -4.50 -34.65
N TRP A 343 -1.93 -4.17 -33.44
CA TRP A 343 -1.37 -3.12 -32.61
C TRP A 343 -0.65 -3.72 -31.41
N LEU A 344 0.46 -3.11 -30.99
CA LEU A 344 1.12 -3.41 -29.73
C LEU A 344 0.63 -2.42 -28.65
N ASN A 345 0.10 -2.92 -27.53
CA ASN A 345 -0.21 -2.09 -26.38
C ASN A 345 1.05 -1.91 -25.53
N GLY A 346 1.41 -0.66 -25.24
CA GLY A 346 2.46 -0.36 -24.27
C GLY A 346 2.02 -0.75 -22.85
N SER A 347 2.98 -1.19 -22.04
CA SER A 347 2.73 -1.56 -20.64
C SER A 347 2.32 -0.38 -19.74
N GLY A 348 2.46 0.86 -20.22
CA GLY A 348 1.99 2.11 -19.59
C GLY A 348 2.72 2.52 -18.30
N PHE A 349 3.46 1.59 -17.67
CA PHE A 349 4.02 1.74 -16.33
C PHE A 349 5.47 1.27 -16.17
N GLY A 350 6.11 0.77 -17.23
CA GLY A 350 7.52 0.34 -17.21
C GLY A 350 8.53 1.49 -17.38
N CYS A 351 9.74 1.26 -16.88
CA CYS A 351 10.89 2.16 -17.07
C CYS A 351 11.49 2.01 -18.48
N VAL A 352 12.66 2.62 -18.70
CA VAL A 352 13.39 2.59 -19.98
C VAL A 352 13.60 1.16 -20.52
N LEU A 353 13.83 0.16 -19.66
CA LEU A 353 14.07 -1.22 -20.10
C LEU A 353 12.85 -1.82 -20.80
N THR A 354 11.68 -1.76 -20.17
CA THR A 354 10.43 -2.26 -20.76
C THR A 354 10.10 -1.51 -22.05
N ARG A 355 10.28 -0.17 -22.07
CA ARG A 355 10.04 0.63 -23.28
C ARG A 355 10.99 0.26 -24.42
N ARG A 356 12.28 0.07 -24.11
CA ARG A 356 13.26 -0.38 -25.10
C ARG A 356 12.86 -1.75 -25.67
N ARG A 357 12.36 -2.67 -24.84
CA ARG A 357 11.89 -3.98 -25.30
C ARG A 357 10.64 -3.89 -26.17
N GLU A 358 9.68 -3.08 -25.78
CA GLU A 358 8.48 -2.84 -26.59
C GLU A 358 8.83 -2.18 -27.93
N ALA A 359 9.75 -1.21 -27.93
CA ALA A 359 10.24 -0.56 -29.15
C ALA A 359 11.02 -1.53 -30.06
N GLN A 360 11.91 -2.35 -29.49
CA GLN A 360 12.63 -3.39 -30.23
C GLN A 360 11.67 -4.43 -30.82
N LEU A 361 10.67 -4.88 -30.04
CA LEU A 361 9.63 -5.78 -30.53
C LEU A 361 8.85 -5.13 -31.68
N PHE A 362 8.44 -3.88 -31.51
CA PHE A 362 7.68 -3.16 -32.52
C PHE A 362 8.45 -3.08 -33.84
N ALA A 363 9.69 -2.64 -33.79
CA ALA A 363 10.46 -2.39 -35.00
C ALA A 363 11.06 -3.65 -35.64
N SER A 364 11.32 -4.70 -34.87
CA SER A 364 11.71 -6.01 -35.42
C SER A 364 10.53 -6.82 -35.98
N THR A 365 9.29 -6.36 -35.79
CA THR A 365 8.07 -7.06 -36.20
C THR A 365 7.31 -6.22 -37.24
N ALA A 366 7.71 -6.34 -38.51
CA ALA A 366 7.08 -5.63 -39.63
C ALA A 366 5.56 -5.87 -39.79
N GLN A 367 5.02 -6.89 -39.13
CA GLN A 367 3.60 -7.23 -39.13
C GLN A 367 2.75 -6.38 -38.17
N LEU A 368 3.37 -5.53 -37.33
CA LEU A 368 2.65 -4.60 -36.46
C LEU A 368 2.32 -3.32 -37.22
N ASP A 369 1.05 -2.94 -37.22
CA ASP A 369 0.54 -1.73 -37.89
C ASP A 369 0.67 -0.48 -37.01
N GLY A 370 0.83 -0.64 -35.69
CA GLY A 370 1.03 0.48 -34.77
C GLY A 370 1.37 0.07 -33.34
N TYR A 371 1.82 1.06 -32.55
CA TYR A 371 2.21 0.92 -31.14
C TYR A 371 1.56 2.00 -30.30
N CYS A 372 0.89 1.61 -29.22
CA CYS A 372 0.24 2.53 -28.27
C CYS A 372 1.26 3.02 -27.23
N LEU A 373 1.79 4.22 -27.43
CA LEU A 373 2.56 4.96 -26.42
C LEU A 373 1.61 5.74 -25.51
N ASP A 374 1.63 5.48 -24.21
CA ASP A 374 0.83 6.25 -23.24
C ASP A 374 1.47 7.65 -23.02
N ASP A 375 0.71 8.71 -23.32
CA ASP A 375 1.09 10.14 -23.29
C ASP A 375 1.50 10.71 -21.91
N THR A 376 1.62 9.87 -20.87
CA THR A 376 2.28 10.30 -19.64
C THR A 376 3.79 10.52 -19.83
N ALA A 377 4.31 10.18 -21.02
CA ALA A 377 5.71 10.19 -21.43
C ALA A 377 6.41 11.57 -21.34
N ASP A 378 5.73 12.69 -21.57
CA ASP A 378 6.36 14.03 -21.50
C ASP A 378 6.93 14.36 -20.10
N LYS A 379 6.41 13.70 -19.06
CA LYS A 379 6.91 13.89 -17.70
C LYS A 379 8.17 13.07 -17.38
N TRP A 380 8.56 12.12 -18.23
CA TRP A 380 9.59 11.13 -17.90
C TRP A 380 10.82 11.10 -18.82
N SER A 381 10.85 11.84 -19.94
CA SER A 381 12.08 11.94 -20.75
C SER A 381 12.10 13.13 -21.74
N THR A 382 13.12 13.98 -21.60
CA THR A 382 13.73 14.83 -22.64
C THR A 382 15.21 14.91 -22.25
N PHE A 383 16.02 14.20 -23.03
CA PHE A 383 17.47 14.27 -23.08
C PHE A 383 17.81 15.47 -23.98
N GLN A 384 18.69 16.38 -23.56
CA GLN A 384 19.33 17.32 -24.47
C GLN A 384 20.76 16.81 -24.76
N PRO A 385 21.16 16.66 -26.04
CA PRO A 385 22.50 16.22 -26.38
C PRO A 385 23.50 17.36 -26.16
N GLY A 386 24.48 17.14 -25.29
CA GLY A 386 25.53 18.12 -24.97
C GLY A 386 26.06 18.10 -23.53
N TRP A 387 25.66 17.14 -22.69
CA TRP A 387 26.13 17.09 -21.30
C TRP A 387 27.51 16.42 -21.19
N ASP A 388 28.48 17.19 -20.70
CA ASP A 388 29.87 16.81 -20.43
C ASP A 388 29.95 16.10 -19.05
N PRO A 389 30.22 14.79 -19.00
CA PRO A 389 30.22 14.01 -17.77
C PRO A 389 31.37 14.34 -16.81
N GLU A 390 32.40 15.10 -17.24
CA GLU A 390 33.53 15.45 -16.38
C GLU A 390 33.32 16.74 -15.55
N LYS A 391 32.22 17.49 -15.80
CA LYS A 391 31.96 18.79 -15.12
C LYS A 391 30.81 18.79 -14.10
N ALA A 392 30.23 17.65 -13.75
CA ALA A 392 29.14 17.59 -12.77
C ALA A 392 29.62 17.08 -11.40
N ILE A 393 29.67 18.03 -10.46
CA ILE A 393 29.75 17.81 -9.01
C ILE A 393 28.62 16.87 -8.56
N ALA A 394 28.98 15.84 -7.78
CA ALA A 394 28.19 14.97 -6.89
C ALA A 394 26.67 14.78 -7.18
N PRO A 395 26.18 13.52 -7.25
CA PRO A 395 24.75 13.27 -7.44
C PRO A 395 23.94 13.78 -6.24
N ARG A 396 23.22 14.89 -6.42
CA ARG A 396 22.19 15.39 -5.49
C ARG A 396 20.85 14.83 -5.92
N VAL A 397 20.22 13.99 -5.10
CA VAL A 397 18.88 13.44 -5.35
C VAL A 397 17.87 14.22 -4.51
N GLY A 398 17.12 15.10 -5.16
CA GLY A 398 15.98 15.83 -4.59
C GLY A 398 14.73 15.69 -5.48
N PRO A 399 13.55 16.16 -5.05
CA PRO A 399 12.24 15.72 -5.56
C PRO A 399 11.83 16.17 -6.99
N GLN A 400 12.76 16.55 -7.87
CA GLN A 400 12.42 17.19 -9.15
C GLN A 400 13.12 16.68 -10.41
N GLN A 401 13.92 15.60 -10.40
CA GLN A 401 14.56 15.15 -11.66
C GLN A 401 14.53 13.64 -11.90
N ARG A 402 14.39 13.32 -13.19
CA ARG A 402 14.20 12.01 -13.82
C ARG A 402 15.33 11.05 -13.46
N ILE A 403 15.00 9.91 -12.88
CA ILE A 403 15.95 8.87 -12.47
C ILE A 403 16.12 7.85 -13.59
N ASP A 404 17.35 7.70 -14.09
CA ASP A 404 17.72 6.60 -14.97
C ASP A 404 17.97 5.33 -14.15
N LEU A 405 16.96 4.44 -14.12
CA LEU A 405 17.01 3.20 -13.36
C LEU A 405 18.12 2.25 -13.82
N LEU A 406 18.61 2.36 -15.06
CA LEU A 406 19.75 1.57 -15.56
C LEU A 406 21.08 2.02 -14.96
N GLN A 407 21.21 3.31 -14.62
CA GLN A 407 22.40 3.83 -13.95
C GLN A 407 22.38 3.61 -12.43
N LEU A 408 21.18 3.38 -11.87
CA LEU A 408 21.00 3.04 -10.45
C LEU A 408 21.07 1.53 -10.20
N ALA A 409 20.62 0.70 -11.13
CA ALA A 409 20.52 -0.76 -10.98
C ALA A 409 21.83 -1.45 -10.51
N PRO A 410 23.02 -1.18 -11.07
CA PRO A 410 24.29 -1.74 -10.56
C PRO A 410 24.66 -1.25 -9.15
N LYS A 411 24.15 -0.08 -8.75
CA LYS A 411 24.35 0.50 -7.40
C LYS A 411 23.34 -0.07 -6.39
N ILE A 412 22.16 -0.50 -6.87
CA ILE A 412 21.15 -1.25 -6.11
C ILE A 412 21.57 -2.73 -5.95
N ASP A 413 22.58 -3.21 -6.69
CA ASP A 413 23.13 -4.56 -6.54
C ASP A 413 23.60 -4.86 -5.10
N LYS A 414 23.76 -3.86 -4.22
CA LYS A 414 24.04 -4.09 -2.80
C LYS A 414 22.91 -4.79 -2.03
N TYR A 415 21.67 -4.80 -2.54
CA TYR A 415 20.48 -5.14 -1.75
C TYR A 415 20.08 -6.61 -1.71
N LEU A 416 20.57 -7.46 -2.62
CA LEU A 416 20.30 -8.91 -2.57
C LEU A 416 21.54 -9.71 -3.00
N SER A 417 22.51 -9.78 -2.11
CA SER A 417 23.05 -11.08 -1.71
C SER A 417 22.91 -11.04 -0.21
N LEU A 418 22.31 -12.03 0.41
CA LEU A 418 22.48 -12.24 1.84
C LEU A 418 22.82 -13.72 2.00
N PRO A 419 24.08 -14.08 2.30
CA PRO A 419 24.31 -15.26 3.12
C PRO A 419 23.48 -15.10 4.39
N ALA A 420 23.03 -16.21 4.98
CA ALA A 420 22.36 -16.20 6.27
C ALA A 420 23.13 -15.26 7.23
N ALA A 421 22.44 -14.23 7.73
CA ALA A 421 23.01 -13.39 8.76
C ALA A 421 23.50 -14.32 9.88
N GLY A 422 24.72 -14.06 10.39
CA GLY A 422 25.06 -14.53 11.73
C GLY A 422 23.97 -14.07 12.72
N PRO A 423 23.92 -14.62 13.93
CA PRO A 423 22.90 -14.27 14.91
C PRO A 423 22.83 -12.75 15.07
N SER A 424 21.73 -12.14 14.61
CA SER A 424 21.50 -10.71 14.69
C SER A 424 21.23 -10.32 16.14
N LYS A 425 21.73 -9.16 16.57
CA LYS A 425 21.32 -8.56 17.86
C LYS A 425 19.89 -8.01 17.83
N GLN A 426 19.24 -7.94 16.66
CA GLN A 426 17.87 -7.48 16.53
C GLN A 426 16.91 -8.48 17.19
N PRO A 427 15.98 -8.02 18.04
CA PRO A 427 14.94 -8.89 18.59
C PRO A 427 14.06 -9.46 17.47
N GLN A 428 13.65 -10.72 17.62
CA GLN A 428 12.77 -11.36 16.64
C GLN A 428 11.36 -10.76 16.72
N ALA A 429 10.90 -10.15 15.61
CA ALA A 429 9.56 -9.59 15.52
C ALA A 429 8.49 -10.71 15.55
N ASN A 430 7.37 -10.42 16.20
CA ASN A 430 6.19 -11.29 16.18
C ASN A 430 5.62 -11.41 14.75
N ASP A 431 5.05 -12.57 14.45
CA ASP A 431 4.30 -12.78 13.21
C ASP A 431 2.83 -12.36 13.41
N PHE A 432 2.35 -11.52 12.49
CA PHE A 432 0.97 -11.02 12.46
C PHE A 432 0.22 -11.51 11.21
N SER A 433 0.76 -12.48 10.48
CA SER A 433 0.20 -12.94 9.20
C SER A 433 -1.21 -13.54 9.31
N SER A 434 -1.54 -14.12 10.47
CA SER A 434 -2.85 -14.69 10.81
C SER A 434 -3.84 -13.66 11.35
N ASP A 435 -3.36 -12.53 11.89
CA ASP A 435 -4.16 -11.48 12.51
C ASP A 435 -4.75 -10.53 11.44
N PHE A 436 -5.59 -11.09 10.58
CA PHE A 436 -6.26 -10.37 9.51
C PHE A 436 -7.20 -9.29 10.06
N MET A 437 -6.83 -8.01 9.90
CA MET A 437 -7.71 -6.87 10.17
C MET A 437 -8.31 -6.32 8.86
N PRO A 438 -9.62 -6.49 8.60
CA PRO A 438 -10.25 -5.93 7.42
C PRO A 438 -10.40 -4.41 7.56
N GLY A 439 -9.49 -3.62 6.97
CA GLY A 439 -9.69 -2.21 6.63
C GLY A 439 -10.35 -1.33 7.71
N LEU A 440 -10.11 -1.62 9.00
CA LEU A 440 -10.86 -1.05 10.11
C LEU A 440 -10.76 0.48 10.11
N PRO A 441 -11.83 1.23 10.38
CA PRO A 441 -11.75 2.68 10.50
C PRO A 441 -10.69 3.09 11.53
N THR A 442 -9.94 4.16 11.25
CA THR A 442 -8.91 4.69 12.16
C THR A 442 -9.51 4.94 13.54
N GLY A 443 -8.84 4.50 14.61
CA GLY A 443 -9.27 4.78 15.99
C GLY A 443 -10.33 3.82 16.58
N MET A 444 -10.88 2.86 15.82
CA MET A 444 -11.86 1.90 16.36
C MET A 444 -11.26 0.62 16.94
N ALA A 445 -9.98 0.34 16.67
CA ALA A 445 -9.35 -0.92 17.05
C ALA A 445 -9.42 -1.20 18.57
N LYS A 446 -9.19 -0.20 19.43
CA LYS A 446 -9.28 -0.36 20.90
C LYS A 446 -10.65 -0.89 21.33
N GLN A 447 -11.71 -0.24 20.84
CA GLN A 447 -13.08 -0.56 21.23
C GLN A 447 -13.53 -1.89 20.69
N TRP A 448 -13.10 -2.21 19.48
CA TRP A 448 -13.42 -3.47 18.85
C TRP A 448 -12.90 -4.66 19.66
N HIS A 449 -11.67 -4.61 20.16
CA HIS A 449 -11.15 -5.69 21.00
C HIS A 449 -11.84 -5.80 22.35
N LEU A 450 -12.25 -4.67 22.95
CA LEU A 450 -13.05 -4.68 24.18
C LEU A 450 -14.45 -5.26 23.91
N GLU A 451 -15.11 -4.83 22.84
CA GLU A 451 -16.43 -5.33 22.43
C GLU A 451 -16.38 -6.82 22.08
N MET A 452 -15.33 -7.27 21.37
CA MET A 452 -15.06 -8.67 21.13
C MET A 452 -14.89 -9.44 22.43
N SER A 453 -14.07 -8.94 23.37
CA SER A 453 -13.85 -9.60 24.67
C SER A 453 -15.14 -9.75 25.46
N ALA A 454 -16.07 -8.77 25.37
CA ALA A 454 -17.39 -8.86 25.97
C ALA A 454 -18.26 -9.96 25.35
N MET A 455 -18.31 -10.04 24.02
CA MET A 455 -19.03 -11.12 23.34
C MET A 455 -18.43 -12.49 23.63
N GLN A 456 -17.09 -12.60 23.68
CA GLN A 456 -16.39 -13.84 24.04
C GLN A 456 -16.67 -14.25 25.48
N ALA A 457 -16.97 -13.30 26.37
CA ALA A 457 -17.42 -13.56 27.73
C ALA A 457 -18.93 -13.86 27.83
N GLY A 458 -19.66 -13.87 26.71
CA GLY A 458 -21.10 -14.15 26.66
C GLY A 458 -21.98 -12.97 27.05
N LEU A 459 -21.48 -11.74 26.98
CA LEU A 459 -22.26 -10.53 27.21
C LEU A 459 -22.87 -10.01 25.91
N SER A 460 -24.03 -9.37 26.01
CA SER A 460 -24.60 -8.59 24.91
C SER A 460 -23.86 -7.27 24.77
N THR A 461 -23.79 -6.73 23.56
CA THR A 461 -23.18 -5.41 23.32
C THR A 461 -24.09 -4.48 22.55
N ARG A 462 -24.04 -3.19 22.85
CA ARG A 462 -24.75 -2.16 22.09
C ARG A 462 -23.81 -1.04 21.71
N ARG A 463 -23.55 -0.89 20.42
CA ARG A 463 -22.71 0.18 19.87
C ARG A 463 -23.56 1.39 19.50
N LEU A 464 -23.18 2.54 20.06
CA LEU A 464 -23.83 3.85 19.87
C LEU A 464 -22.81 4.80 19.24
N GLY A 465 -22.65 4.72 17.92
CA GLY A 465 -21.66 5.53 17.21
C GLY A 465 -20.22 5.00 17.27
N ARG A 466 -19.28 5.88 16.92
CA ARG A 466 -17.88 5.52 16.67
C ARG A 466 -17.05 5.29 17.93
N HIS A 467 -17.44 5.94 19.03
CA HIS A 467 -16.62 6.04 20.23
C HIS A 467 -17.28 5.48 21.47
N LEU A 468 -18.49 4.92 21.39
CA LEU A 468 -19.22 4.41 22.53
C LEU A 468 -19.85 3.05 22.21
N PHE A 469 -19.63 2.09 23.10
CA PHE A 469 -20.44 0.88 23.16
C PHE A 469 -20.72 0.52 24.62
N LEU A 470 -21.79 -0.23 24.84
CA LEU A 470 -22.24 -0.73 26.14
C LEU A 470 -22.06 -2.24 26.17
N ILE A 471 -21.69 -2.78 27.33
CA ILE A 471 -21.89 -4.20 27.67
C ILE A 471 -23.17 -4.32 28.49
N GLU A 472 -24.00 -5.31 28.18
CA GLU A 472 -25.34 -5.46 28.73
C GLU A 472 -25.60 -6.91 29.15
N GLN A 473 -26.34 -7.08 30.26
CA GLN A 473 -26.92 -8.35 30.69
C GLN A 473 -28.28 -8.07 31.33
N ALA A 474 -29.27 -8.92 31.06
CA ALA A 474 -30.62 -8.73 31.57
C ALA A 474 -30.63 -8.61 33.11
N GLY A 475 -31.29 -7.57 33.63
CA GLY A 475 -31.40 -7.30 35.06
C GLY A 475 -30.16 -6.68 35.72
N ARG A 476 -29.13 -6.31 34.93
CA ARG A 476 -27.91 -5.63 35.42
C ARG A 476 -27.79 -4.25 34.78
N GLU A 477 -27.15 -3.33 35.49
CA GLU A 477 -26.83 -1.99 34.96
C GLU A 477 -25.81 -2.10 33.80
N PRO A 478 -26.07 -1.49 32.63
CA PRO A 478 -25.12 -1.46 31.54
C PRO A 478 -23.82 -0.74 31.91
N VAL A 479 -22.69 -1.20 31.36
CA VAL A 479 -21.41 -0.50 31.48
C VAL A 479 -20.98 0.03 30.12
N GLY A 480 -20.78 1.34 30.01
CA GLY A 480 -20.34 1.99 28.80
C GLY A 480 -18.83 2.08 28.69
N PHE A 481 -18.30 1.99 27.48
CA PHE A 481 -16.89 2.21 27.18
C PHE A 481 -16.75 3.31 26.13
N THR A 482 -16.11 4.40 26.53
CA THR A 482 -15.68 5.45 25.61
C THR A 482 -14.20 5.29 25.31
N GLU A 483 -13.87 4.93 24.08
CA GLU A 483 -12.58 4.29 23.75
C GLU A 483 -12.28 3.10 24.68
N SER A 484 -11.25 3.21 25.54
CA SER A 484 -10.89 2.22 26.56
C SER A 484 -11.35 2.60 27.97
N GLN A 485 -11.94 3.79 28.13
CA GLN A 485 -12.40 4.28 29.42
C GLN A 485 -13.80 3.71 29.75
N PRO A 486 -13.95 2.94 30.84
CA PRO A 486 -15.26 2.49 31.30
C PRO A 486 -16.03 3.63 31.98
N SER A 487 -17.36 3.58 31.95
CA SER A 487 -18.28 4.51 32.62
C SER A 487 -18.15 4.50 34.15
N THR A 488 -17.47 3.50 34.70
CA THR A 488 -17.08 3.45 36.13
C THR A 488 -15.95 4.41 36.49
N THR A 489 -15.32 5.08 35.51
CA THR A 489 -14.33 6.12 35.80
C THR A 489 -15.03 7.40 36.24
N SER A 490 -14.78 7.83 37.48
CA SER A 490 -15.37 9.05 38.01
C SER A 490 -14.88 10.30 37.25
N MET A 491 -15.71 11.35 37.19
CA MET A 491 -15.33 12.64 36.63
C MET A 491 -14.12 13.25 37.36
N ALA A 492 -14.06 13.09 38.68
CA ALA A 492 -12.95 13.55 39.51
C ALA A 492 -11.63 12.85 39.13
N SER A 493 -11.63 11.52 39.07
CA SER A 493 -10.43 10.75 38.68
C SER A 493 -9.96 11.09 37.26
N ARG A 494 -10.91 11.35 36.35
CA ARG A 494 -10.59 11.80 34.99
C ARG A 494 -9.98 13.21 34.96
N ALA A 495 -10.46 14.14 35.78
CA ALA A 495 -9.89 15.48 35.90
C ALA A 495 -8.48 15.42 36.49
N ILE A 496 -8.31 14.69 37.60
CA ILE A 496 -7.02 14.43 38.25
C ILE A 496 -6.00 13.92 37.23
N ALA A 497 -6.34 12.87 36.48
CA ALA A 497 -5.43 12.26 35.50
C ALA A 497 -5.13 13.14 34.26
N ARG A 498 -5.84 14.24 34.05
CA ARG A 498 -5.57 15.21 32.96
C ARG A 498 -4.69 16.36 33.43
N GLU A 499 -4.75 16.70 34.71
CA GLU A 499 -4.00 17.79 35.32
C GLU A 499 -2.74 17.24 35.97
N LYS A 500 -1.62 17.37 35.28
CA LYS A 500 -0.34 16.81 35.72
C LYS A 500 0.11 17.35 37.08
N GLY A 501 -0.21 18.61 37.41
CA GLY A 501 0.06 19.19 38.72
C GLY A 501 -0.66 18.45 39.85
N ILE A 502 -1.98 18.22 39.69
CA ILE A 502 -2.79 17.48 40.66
C ILE A 502 -2.36 16.01 40.75
N THR A 503 -2.13 15.35 39.60
CA THR A 503 -1.62 13.98 39.57
C THR A 503 -0.32 13.86 40.38
N ARG A 504 0.64 14.77 40.18
CA ARG A 504 1.90 14.78 40.93
C ARG A 504 1.67 14.95 42.42
N ALA A 505 0.87 15.93 42.83
CA ALA A 505 0.60 16.18 44.24
C ALA A 505 -0.01 14.95 44.95
N LEU A 506 -0.91 14.22 44.28
CA LEU A 506 -1.49 12.99 44.83
C LEU A 506 -0.50 11.84 44.87
N LEU A 507 0.32 11.65 43.83
CA LEU A 507 1.35 10.62 43.82
C LEU A 507 2.37 10.87 44.95
N ASP A 508 2.81 12.12 45.13
CA ASP A 508 3.73 12.53 46.19
C ASP A 508 3.13 12.30 47.59
N HIS A 509 1.86 12.65 47.78
CA HIS A 509 1.12 12.39 49.04
C HIS A 509 1.05 10.91 49.42
N HIS A 510 1.15 10.01 48.44
CA HIS A 510 1.13 8.56 48.63
C HIS A 510 2.52 7.92 48.59
N ASP A 511 3.59 8.72 48.74
CA ASP A 511 4.99 8.27 48.70
C ASP A 511 5.34 7.49 47.41
N LEU A 512 4.72 7.90 46.29
CA LEU A 512 4.99 7.32 44.98
C LEU A 512 6.04 8.15 44.23
N PRO A 513 7.01 7.51 43.56
CA PRO A 513 8.16 8.21 43.01
C PRO A 513 7.76 9.08 41.81
N ILE A 514 8.00 10.38 41.93
CA ILE A 514 7.87 11.37 40.86
C ILE A 514 9.20 12.11 40.68
N ALA A 515 9.44 12.66 39.49
CA ALA A 515 10.64 13.48 39.27
C ALA A 515 10.57 14.72 40.18
N PRO A 516 11.62 15.09 40.91
CA PRO A 516 11.64 16.35 41.66
C PRO A 516 11.36 17.53 40.73
N GLY A 517 10.47 18.44 41.13
CA GLY A 517 10.04 19.52 40.25
C GLY A 517 8.83 20.27 40.77
N PHE A 518 8.42 21.30 40.03
CA PHE A 518 7.36 22.21 40.42
C PHE A 518 6.48 22.66 39.26
N LEU A 519 5.24 23.03 39.59
CA LEU A 519 4.34 23.78 38.70
C LEU A 519 4.68 25.28 38.80
N HIS A 520 4.66 25.97 37.67
CA HIS A 520 4.96 27.38 37.55
C HIS A 520 4.02 28.09 36.56
N PRO A 521 3.48 29.27 36.90
CA PRO A 521 2.59 30.01 36.01
C PRO A 521 3.26 30.48 34.72
N ALA A 522 2.53 30.45 33.59
CA ALA A 522 3.07 30.83 32.27
C ALA A 522 3.61 32.28 32.21
N GLY A 523 3.03 33.20 32.99
CA GLY A 523 3.32 34.63 32.94
C GLY A 523 4.56 35.11 33.72
N ASP A 524 5.35 34.20 34.29
CA ASP A 524 6.51 34.55 35.14
C ASP A 524 7.78 33.74 34.77
N PRO A 525 8.36 33.93 33.57
CA PRO A 525 9.55 33.20 33.15
C PRO A 525 10.78 33.49 34.03
N ASP A 526 10.91 34.70 34.58
CA ASP A 526 12.03 35.09 35.45
C ASP A 526 11.98 34.34 36.79
N GLY A 527 10.80 34.22 37.40
CA GLY A 527 10.61 33.40 38.59
C GLY A 527 10.83 31.92 38.31
N ALA A 528 10.43 31.44 37.13
CA ALA A 528 10.67 30.06 36.70
C ALA A 528 12.17 29.76 36.60
N GLU A 529 12.94 30.68 36.00
CA GLU A 529 14.38 30.60 35.85
C GLU A 529 15.10 30.56 37.21
N LYS A 530 14.71 31.44 38.15
CA LYS A 530 15.29 31.46 39.50
C LYS A 530 15.12 30.12 40.20
N ARG A 531 13.89 29.57 40.19
CA ARG A 531 13.60 28.28 40.82
C ARG A 531 14.31 27.12 40.10
N ALA A 532 14.44 27.20 38.77
CA ALA A 532 15.18 26.22 37.98
C ALA A 532 16.69 26.23 38.34
N LEU A 533 17.28 27.41 38.57
CA LEU A 533 18.67 27.55 39.04
C LEU A 533 18.88 26.94 40.43
N GLU A 534 17.94 27.18 41.35
CA GLU A 534 17.95 26.58 42.70
C GLU A 534 17.82 25.05 42.64
N MET A 535 16.96 24.55 41.75
CA MET A 535 16.77 23.10 41.54
C MET A 535 17.99 22.45 40.89
N GLY A 536 18.66 23.12 39.95
CA GLY A 536 19.83 22.65 39.21
C GLY A 536 19.52 21.80 37.97
N PHE A 537 20.43 21.83 36.99
CA PHE A 537 20.31 21.12 35.70
C PHE A 537 20.84 19.66 35.77
N PRO A 538 20.46 18.75 34.85
CA PRO A 538 19.55 18.94 33.72
C PRO A 538 18.07 18.92 34.07
N LEU A 539 17.25 19.62 33.27
CA LEU A 539 15.82 19.83 33.47
C LEU A 539 14.96 19.40 32.27
N VAL A 540 13.67 19.25 32.52
CA VAL A 540 12.60 19.05 31.56
C VAL A 540 11.54 20.12 31.78
N VAL A 541 11.06 20.73 30.69
CA VAL A 541 9.90 21.63 30.69
C VAL A 541 8.77 20.96 29.92
N LYS A 542 7.57 20.95 30.51
CA LYS A 542 6.35 20.43 29.88
C LYS A 542 5.14 21.28 30.24
N PRO A 543 4.19 21.54 29.33
CA PRO A 543 2.94 22.20 29.67
C PRO A 543 2.06 21.28 30.53
N GLU A 544 1.33 21.87 31.48
CA GLU A 544 0.48 21.15 32.43
C GLU A 544 -0.57 20.29 31.73
N GLY A 545 -1.29 20.88 30.77
CA GLY A 545 -2.30 20.19 29.95
C GLY A 545 -1.75 19.46 28.71
N GLY A 546 -0.43 19.33 28.58
CA GLY A 546 0.21 18.72 27.42
C GLY A 546 -0.06 17.22 27.26
N SER A 547 -0.19 16.72 26.03
CA SER A 547 -0.31 15.30 25.73
C SER A 547 0.59 14.88 24.55
N GLN A 548 0.88 13.57 24.44
CA GLN A 548 1.61 12.96 23.31
C GLN A 548 3.01 13.54 23.05
N GLY A 549 3.69 14.02 24.09
CA GLY A 549 5.02 14.63 23.95
C GLY A 549 5.04 16.02 23.32
N MET A 550 3.89 16.58 22.93
CA MET A 550 3.84 17.93 22.35
C MET A 550 4.14 19.00 23.40
N GLY A 551 5.05 19.92 23.05
CA GLY A 551 5.48 21.00 23.93
C GLY A 551 6.45 20.56 25.04
N ILE A 552 6.95 19.32 25.01
CA ILE A 552 7.95 18.85 25.97
C ILE A 552 9.34 19.15 25.44
N THR A 553 10.16 19.82 26.24
CA THR A 553 11.60 19.99 25.97
C THR A 553 12.38 19.28 27.07
N THR A 554 13.20 18.29 26.69
CA THR A 554 14.04 17.51 27.60
C THR A 554 15.50 17.92 27.47
N GLY A 555 16.35 17.45 28.40
CA GLY A 555 17.80 17.66 28.31
C GLY A 555 18.22 19.13 28.39
N ILE A 556 17.49 19.96 29.12
CA ILE A 556 17.82 21.37 29.32
C ILE A 556 19.00 21.44 30.30
N ASN A 557 20.16 21.91 29.86
CA ASN A 557 21.39 21.91 30.65
C ASN A 557 21.80 23.29 31.17
N ASN A 558 21.14 24.35 30.72
CA ASN A 558 21.44 25.73 31.11
C ASN A 558 20.23 26.65 30.92
N VAL A 559 20.36 27.88 31.42
CA VAL A 559 19.33 28.92 31.36
C VAL A 559 18.92 29.28 29.94
N GLU A 560 19.88 29.36 29.03
CA GLU A 560 19.63 29.69 27.63
C GLU A 560 18.72 28.65 26.96
N GLN A 561 18.99 27.36 27.19
CA GLN A 561 18.12 26.27 26.74
C GLN A 561 16.76 26.28 27.45
N LEU A 562 16.70 26.71 28.72
CA LEU A 562 15.46 26.83 29.46
C LEU A 562 14.54 27.89 28.86
N ARG A 563 15.09 29.06 28.50
CA ARG A 563 14.33 30.13 27.82
C ARG A 563 13.80 29.67 26.47
N ARG A 564 14.62 28.97 25.67
CA ARG A 564 14.16 28.37 24.41
C ARG A 564 13.05 27.34 24.62
N ALA A 565 13.09 26.59 25.71
CA ALA A 565 12.02 25.65 26.06
C ALA A 565 10.70 26.39 26.35
N PHE A 566 10.76 27.54 27.04
CA PHE A 566 9.58 28.39 27.26
C PHE A 566 9.03 28.94 25.94
N GLU A 567 9.90 29.46 25.08
CA GLU A 567 9.51 29.93 23.73
C GLU A 567 8.90 28.79 22.89
N ALA A 568 9.43 27.57 22.98
CA ALA A 568 8.88 26.42 22.27
C ALA A 568 7.45 26.06 22.74
N VAL A 569 7.16 26.20 24.04
CA VAL A 569 5.80 26.02 24.55
C VAL A 569 4.89 27.15 24.07
N GLU A 570 5.35 28.40 24.13
CA GLU A 570 4.57 29.57 23.70
C GLU A 570 4.28 29.59 22.20
N ASN A 571 5.21 29.08 21.38
CA ASN A 571 5.01 28.90 19.94
C ASN A 571 4.19 27.65 19.57
N SER A 572 3.74 26.88 20.56
CA SER A 572 2.91 25.71 20.36
C SER A 572 1.43 26.01 20.59
N ARG A 573 0.56 25.01 20.42
CA ARG A 573 -0.87 25.12 20.77
C ARG A 573 -1.13 25.32 22.28
N TYR A 574 -0.09 25.29 23.11
CA TYR A 574 -0.15 25.46 24.56
C TYR A 574 0.36 26.83 25.02
N ALA A 575 0.35 27.83 24.12
CA ALA A 575 0.60 29.23 24.47
C ALA A 575 -0.21 29.64 25.72
N GLY A 576 0.46 30.27 26.69
CA GLY A 576 -0.15 30.67 27.95
C GLY A 576 -0.52 29.54 28.93
N ALA A 577 -0.13 28.29 28.68
CA ALA A 577 -0.33 27.19 29.62
C ALA A 577 0.72 27.18 30.73
N ASP A 578 0.29 26.86 31.96
CA ASP A 578 1.21 26.68 33.08
C ASP A 578 2.22 25.56 32.80
N LEU A 579 3.42 25.74 33.34
CA LEU A 579 4.59 24.93 33.04
C LEU A 579 4.96 24.05 34.22
N ILE A 580 5.27 22.80 33.94
CA ILE A 580 5.90 21.91 34.89
C ILE A 580 7.39 21.82 34.55
N ILE A 581 8.22 22.14 35.54
CA ILE A 581 9.68 22.10 35.44
C ILE A 581 10.19 21.03 36.40
N GLU A 582 10.85 20.01 35.84
CA GLU A 582 11.28 18.82 36.59
C GLU A 582 12.74 18.50 36.30
N ARG A 583 13.38 17.80 37.24
CA ARG A 583 14.68 17.15 37.02
C ARG A 583 14.56 16.16 35.86
N HIS A 584 15.54 16.21 34.96
CA HIS A 584 15.64 15.23 33.88
C HIS A 584 16.10 13.88 34.46
N VAL A 585 15.22 12.89 34.42
CA VAL A 585 15.48 11.52 34.87
C VAL A 585 15.79 10.66 33.64
N THR A 586 16.84 9.84 33.74
CA THR A 586 17.20 8.87 32.70
C THR A 586 16.64 7.50 33.04
N GLY A 587 16.28 6.73 32.02
CA GLY A 587 15.73 5.38 32.15
C GLY A 587 15.08 4.95 30.85
N ALA A 588 14.83 3.65 30.70
CA ALA A 588 14.02 3.16 29.61
C ALA A 588 12.54 3.46 29.88
N ASP A 589 11.79 3.74 28.82
CA ASP A 589 10.37 4.06 28.90
C ASP A 589 9.55 2.77 29.01
N TYR A 590 8.81 2.63 30.10
CA TYR A 590 7.86 1.55 30.31
C TYR A 590 6.45 2.10 30.50
N ARG A 591 5.48 1.43 29.90
CA ARG A 591 4.06 1.60 30.21
C ARG A 591 3.54 0.34 30.85
N ILE A 592 3.10 0.47 32.10
CA ILE A 592 2.41 -0.59 32.83
C ILE A 592 0.93 -0.32 32.76
N ILE A 593 0.20 -1.32 32.28
CA ILE A 593 -1.24 -1.28 32.32
C ILE A 593 -1.71 -1.93 33.61
N ALA A 594 -2.43 -1.18 34.46
CA ALA A 594 -2.83 -1.65 35.77
C ALA A 594 -4.28 -1.27 36.11
N THR A 595 -4.85 -2.05 37.01
CA THR A 595 -6.12 -1.80 37.68
C THR A 595 -5.84 -1.59 39.19
N PRO A 596 -6.84 -1.20 40.00
CA PRO A 596 -6.68 -1.14 41.45
C PRO A 596 -6.35 -2.48 42.11
N ASP A 597 -6.51 -3.60 41.40
CA ASP A 597 -6.37 -4.95 41.94
C ASP A 597 -5.06 -5.62 41.48
N GLU A 598 -4.63 -5.37 40.23
CA GLU A 598 -3.49 -6.04 39.61
C GLU A 598 -2.89 -5.26 38.43
N ALA A 599 -1.61 -5.54 38.12
CA ALA A 599 -0.99 -5.14 36.87
C ALA A 599 -1.31 -6.20 35.79
N LEU A 600 -1.58 -5.75 34.56
CA LEU A 600 -2.06 -6.60 33.46
C LEU A 600 -1.02 -6.81 32.35
N ALA A 601 -0.18 -5.82 32.08
CA ALA A 601 0.85 -5.88 31.06
C ALA A 601 1.96 -4.85 31.32
N VAL A 602 3.18 -5.13 30.87
CA VAL A 602 4.30 -4.19 30.90
C VAL A 602 4.91 -4.09 29.52
N ILE A 603 4.88 -2.89 28.96
CA ILE A 603 5.41 -2.63 27.63
C ILE A 603 6.60 -1.69 27.75
N ARG A 604 7.77 -2.17 27.35
CA ARG A 604 8.89 -1.28 27.05
C ARG A 604 8.62 -0.58 25.73
N ARG A 605 8.69 0.75 25.71
CA ARG A 605 8.60 1.56 24.51
C ARG A 605 10.00 1.96 24.09
N ASP A 606 10.31 1.58 22.87
CA ASP A 606 11.58 1.86 22.24
C ASP A 606 11.34 2.95 21.19
N ASN A 607 12.26 3.91 21.11
CA ASN A 607 12.29 4.92 20.07
C ASN A 607 12.46 4.29 18.67
N ALA A 608 12.18 5.09 17.63
CA ALA A 608 12.37 4.63 16.26
C ALA A 608 13.86 4.37 16.03
N ARG A 609 14.21 3.17 15.58
CA ARG A 609 15.59 2.75 15.31
C ARG A 609 15.64 1.67 14.25
N VAL A 610 16.81 1.53 13.63
CA VAL A 610 17.14 0.43 12.73
C VAL A 610 18.48 -0.19 13.13
N TRP A 611 18.67 -1.45 12.76
CA TRP A 611 19.93 -2.16 13.00
C TRP A 611 20.67 -2.28 11.67
N GLY A 612 21.89 -1.77 11.64
CA GLY A 612 22.80 -1.97 10.53
C GLY A 612 23.03 -3.44 10.29
N ASP A 613 23.05 -3.84 9.03
CA ASP A 613 23.46 -5.18 8.60
C ASP A 613 24.77 -5.14 7.79
N GLY A 614 25.42 -3.96 7.71
CA GLY A 614 26.63 -3.71 6.94
C GLY A 614 26.39 -3.62 5.43
N ARG A 615 25.14 -3.62 4.96
CA ARG A 615 24.81 -3.79 3.53
C ARG A 615 23.76 -2.82 3.04
N ARG A 616 22.73 -2.59 3.86
CA ARG A 616 21.59 -1.74 3.53
C ARG A 616 21.75 -0.33 4.09
N THR A 617 21.31 0.63 3.30
CA THR A 617 21.19 2.03 3.71
C THR A 617 20.16 2.17 4.81
N ILE A 618 20.28 3.22 5.62
CA ILE A 618 19.29 3.56 6.65
C ILE A 618 17.89 3.67 6.01
N GLU A 619 17.76 4.18 4.79
CA GLU A 619 16.50 4.22 4.05
C GLU A 619 15.89 2.83 3.82
N GLU A 620 16.63 1.83 3.29
CA GLU A 620 16.04 0.50 3.11
C GLU A 620 15.78 -0.22 4.44
N LEU A 621 16.61 0.02 5.46
CA LEU A 621 16.33 -0.52 6.79
C LEU A 621 15.01 0.06 7.34
N ILE A 622 14.72 1.34 7.08
CA ILE A 622 13.43 1.97 7.38
C ILE A 622 12.30 1.32 6.58
N LEU A 623 12.50 1.05 5.28
CA LEU A 623 11.49 0.40 4.42
C LEU A 623 11.18 -1.03 4.88
N GLU A 624 12.19 -1.80 5.28
CA GLU A 624 12.01 -3.13 5.87
C GLU A 624 11.24 -3.04 7.19
N ALA A 625 11.67 -2.18 8.11
CA ALA A 625 10.98 -1.95 9.37
C ALA A 625 9.52 -1.57 9.14
N ASN A 626 9.25 -0.69 8.16
CA ASN A 626 7.90 -0.31 7.77
C ASN A 626 7.09 -1.47 7.17
N THR A 627 7.73 -2.41 6.48
CA THR A 627 7.07 -3.62 5.97
C THR A 627 6.59 -4.51 7.12
N LEU A 628 7.39 -4.67 8.17
CA LEU A 628 6.97 -5.36 9.38
C LEU A 628 5.84 -4.61 10.10
N ARG A 629 5.96 -3.28 10.24
CA ARG A 629 4.91 -2.44 10.85
C ARG A 629 3.59 -2.52 10.10
N ARG A 630 3.58 -2.62 8.77
CA ARG A 630 2.37 -2.81 7.95
C ARG A 630 1.61 -4.09 8.26
N ARG A 631 2.31 -5.14 8.71
CA ARG A 631 1.68 -6.41 9.12
C ARG A 631 1.13 -6.33 10.54
N ASN A 632 1.74 -5.54 11.42
CA ASN A 632 1.28 -5.36 12.79
C ASN A 632 -0.04 -4.55 12.83
N PRO A 633 -1.15 -5.10 13.38
CA PRO A 633 -2.44 -4.41 13.39
C PRO A 633 -2.45 -3.08 14.16
N ASN A 634 -1.62 -2.94 15.20
CA ASN A 634 -1.46 -1.72 15.99
C ASN A 634 -0.53 -0.68 15.31
N LEU A 635 0.41 -1.11 14.47
CA LEU A 635 1.43 -0.23 13.87
C LEU A 635 1.23 0.03 12.37
N CYS A 636 0.29 -0.66 11.71
CA CYS A 636 0.09 -0.61 10.25
C CYS A 636 -0.19 0.78 9.65
N ARG A 637 -0.55 1.76 10.49
CA ARG A 637 -0.79 3.18 10.13
C ARG A 637 0.18 4.16 10.78
N ARG A 638 1.16 3.67 11.53
CA ARG A 638 2.14 4.46 12.28
C ARG A 638 3.52 4.16 11.73
N LEU A 639 3.75 4.44 10.47
CA LEU A 639 5.01 4.12 9.82
C LEU A 639 6.09 5.11 10.27
N ILE A 640 7.36 4.70 10.14
CA ILE A 640 8.49 5.61 10.23
C ILE A 640 8.44 6.49 8.97
N ASP A 641 8.38 7.80 9.16
CA ASP A 641 8.32 8.79 8.08
C ASP A 641 9.65 9.56 8.07
N PRO A 642 10.36 9.68 6.93
CA PRO A 642 11.59 10.46 6.82
C PRO A 642 11.28 11.96 6.84
N ASP A 643 11.03 12.49 8.04
CA ASP A 643 10.80 13.92 8.29
C ASP A 643 12.08 14.66 8.72
N GLN A 644 11.98 15.98 8.88
CA GLN A 644 13.13 16.80 9.30
C GLN A 644 13.70 16.36 10.66
N HIS A 645 12.85 15.91 11.59
CA HIS A 645 13.31 15.46 12.90
C HIS A 645 14.16 14.20 12.80
N LEU A 646 13.80 13.27 11.91
CA LEU A 646 14.62 12.10 11.62
C LEU A 646 15.97 12.51 11.04
N PHE A 647 16.00 13.41 10.04
CA PHE A 647 17.26 13.89 9.45
C PHE A 647 18.17 14.56 10.49
N ASP A 648 17.62 15.43 11.34
CA ASP A 648 18.36 16.09 12.42
C ASP A 648 18.91 15.07 13.44
N THR A 649 18.18 13.97 13.67
CA THR A 649 18.60 12.89 14.58
C THR A 649 19.74 12.07 13.99
N LEU A 650 19.72 11.81 12.68
CA LEU A 650 20.81 11.15 11.97
C LEU A 650 22.07 12.02 11.94
N GLU A 651 21.94 13.30 11.62
CA GLU A 651 23.08 14.23 11.52
C GLU A 651 23.86 14.32 12.84
N LYS A 652 23.15 14.35 13.98
CA LYS A 652 23.78 14.34 15.32
C LYS A 652 24.60 13.09 15.61
N GLN A 653 24.28 11.97 14.97
CA GLN A 653 25.04 10.72 15.07
C GLN A 653 26.12 10.60 13.98
N GLY A 654 26.24 11.59 13.09
CA GLY A 654 27.17 11.56 11.96
C GLY A 654 26.69 10.67 10.80
N TYR A 655 25.40 10.36 10.75
CA TYR A 655 24.80 9.57 9.66
C TYR A 655 24.06 10.45 8.66
N THR A 656 24.01 9.99 7.42
CA THR A 656 23.03 10.44 6.41
C THR A 656 22.03 9.31 6.15
N ILE A 657 20.86 9.62 5.58
CA ILE A 657 19.86 8.57 5.30
C ILE A 657 20.36 7.53 4.28
N ASP A 658 21.33 7.92 3.45
CA ASP A 658 21.98 7.08 2.43
C ASP A 658 23.23 6.36 2.96
N GLU A 659 23.53 6.45 4.26
CA GLU A 659 24.66 5.76 4.87
C GLU A 659 24.31 4.30 5.14
N ILE A 660 25.29 3.40 5.02
CA ILE A 660 25.16 1.99 5.35
C ILE A 660 25.79 1.75 6.72
N PRO A 661 24.99 1.54 7.78
CA PRO A 661 25.54 1.31 9.11
C PRO A 661 26.20 -0.08 9.16
N ALA A 662 27.30 -0.19 9.90
CA ALA A 662 27.97 -1.47 10.10
C ALA A 662 27.04 -2.49 10.76
N ALA A 663 27.30 -3.78 10.53
CA ALA A 663 26.47 -4.85 11.07
C ALA A 663 26.35 -4.77 12.60
N ASP A 664 25.13 -4.95 13.10
CA ASP A 664 24.73 -4.86 14.50
C ASP A 664 24.93 -3.48 15.16
N VAL A 665 25.18 -2.42 14.37
CA VAL A 665 25.14 -1.04 14.87
C VAL A 665 23.69 -0.56 14.91
N GLU A 666 23.22 -0.19 16.09
CA GLU A 666 21.93 0.47 16.25
C GLU A 666 22.03 1.92 15.79
N VAL A 667 21.13 2.33 14.88
CA VAL A 667 20.98 3.72 14.46
C VAL A 667 19.64 4.24 14.95
N GLU A 668 19.70 5.28 15.77
CA GLU A 668 18.51 5.95 16.29
C GLU A 668 17.92 6.88 15.23
N LEU A 669 16.61 6.81 15.03
CA LEU A 669 15.87 7.63 14.05
C LEU A 669 15.01 8.70 14.70
N SER A 670 14.76 8.59 16.01
CA SER A 670 14.05 9.59 16.79
C SER A 670 14.49 9.51 18.24
N THR A 671 14.52 10.66 18.91
CA THR A 671 14.78 10.78 20.35
C THR A 671 13.56 10.52 21.23
N LEU A 672 12.39 10.32 20.63
CA LEU A 672 11.13 10.14 21.33
C LEU A 672 10.64 8.69 21.24
N ALA A 673 10.32 8.08 22.39
CA ALA A 673 9.76 6.73 22.49
C ALA A 673 8.25 6.67 22.12
N ASN A 674 7.89 7.21 20.95
CA ASN A 674 6.52 7.34 20.49
C ASN A 674 6.19 6.34 19.38
N LEU A 675 5.25 5.43 19.64
CA LEU A 675 4.77 4.47 18.62
C LEU A 675 4.23 5.14 17.35
N SER A 676 3.66 6.35 17.46
CA SER A 676 3.16 7.13 16.32
C SER A 676 4.26 7.70 15.44
N GLN A 677 5.47 7.88 15.97
CA GLN A 677 6.65 8.41 15.27
C GLN A 677 7.63 7.29 14.92
N GLY A 678 7.12 6.07 14.70
CA GLY A 678 7.96 4.94 14.30
C GLY A 678 8.55 4.11 15.44
N GLY A 679 8.34 4.49 16.70
CA GLY A 679 8.76 3.70 17.86
C GLY A 679 8.15 2.30 17.89
N THR A 680 8.79 1.39 18.63
CA THR A 680 8.38 -0.02 18.77
C THR A 680 8.00 -0.34 20.22
N SER A 681 7.37 -1.50 20.43
CA SER A 681 6.91 -1.94 21.75
C SER A 681 7.33 -3.38 22.00
N THR A 682 7.90 -3.64 23.17
CA THR A 682 8.30 -4.97 23.64
C THR A 682 7.51 -5.33 24.90
N GLU A 683 6.83 -6.47 24.92
CA GLU A 683 6.16 -6.98 26.13
C GLU A 683 7.17 -7.67 27.04
N VAL A 684 7.20 -7.27 28.32
CA VAL A 684 8.23 -7.71 29.29
C VAL A 684 7.64 -8.03 30.67
N PHE A 685 6.33 -8.29 30.79
CA PHE A 685 5.69 -8.43 32.09
C PHE A 685 6.24 -9.59 32.92
N GLU A 686 6.51 -10.75 32.32
CA GLU A 686 7.03 -11.93 33.06
C GLU A 686 8.44 -11.68 33.63
N GLU A 687 9.22 -10.80 32.99
CA GLU A 687 10.57 -10.43 33.42
C GLU A 687 10.55 -9.26 34.42
N THR A 688 9.43 -8.55 34.54
CA THR A 688 9.33 -7.35 35.38
C THR A 688 9.28 -7.72 36.85
N HIS A 689 10.09 -7.04 37.67
CA HIS A 689 10.16 -7.28 39.09
C HIS A 689 8.81 -7.00 39.78
N PRO A 690 8.30 -7.88 40.66
CA PRO A 690 6.97 -7.74 41.27
C PRO A 690 6.73 -6.41 42.00
N THR A 691 7.77 -5.82 42.60
CA THR A 691 7.65 -4.52 43.30
C THR A 691 7.28 -3.37 42.36
N ILE A 692 7.67 -3.45 41.07
CA ILE A 692 7.32 -2.45 40.05
C ILE A 692 5.84 -2.62 39.66
N LEU A 693 5.37 -3.87 39.58
CA LEU A 693 3.96 -4.18 39.31
C LEU A 693 3.06 -3.66 40.46
N ASP A 694 3.45 -3.91 41.71
CA ASP A 694 2.74 -3.38 42.89
C ASP A 694 2.72 -1.84 42.89
N LEU A 695 3.83 -1.19 42.56
CA LEU A 695 3.91 0.25 42.45
C LEU A 695 2.90 0.83 41.45
N ALA A 696 2.73 0.19 40.28
CA ALA A 696 1.73 0.60 39.29
C ALA A 696 0.28 0.41 39.78
N VAL A 697 0.02 -0.67 40.53
CA VAL A 697 -1.29 -0.91 41.17
C VAL A 697 -1.58 0.16 42.23
N ARG A 698 -0.61 0.48 43.10
CA ARG A 698 -0.74 1.54 44.11
C ARG A 698 -0.96 2.91 43.47
N ALA A 699 -0.22 3.24 42.41
CA ALA A 699 -0.42 4.48 41.65
C ALA A 699 -1.84 4.56 41.06
N THR A 700 -2.32 3.49 40.43
CA THR A 700 -3.69 3.43 39.88
C THR A 700 -4.75 3.64 40.96
N ARG A 701 -4.57 3.00 42.12
CA ARG A 701 -5.47 3.11 43.26
C ARG A 701 -5.48 4.52 43.86
N SER A 702 -4.33 5.18 43.95
CA SER A 702 -4.19 6.52 44.53
C SER A 702 -5.01 7.59 43.79
N LEU A 703 -5.20 7.45 42.48
CA LEU A 703 -6.02 8.36 41.66
C LEU A 703 -7.49 7.92 41.57
N GLY A 704 -7.88 6.80 42.21
CA GLY A 704 -9.22 6.24 42.13
C GLY A 704 -9.60 5.79 40.72
N LEU A 705 -8.63 5.48 39.86
CA LEU A 705 -8.88 5.07 38.49
C LEU A 705 -9.28 3.59 38.45
N PRO A 706 -10.34 3.19 37.72
CA PRO A 706 -10.66 1.77 37.55
C PRO A 706 -9.59 1.04 36.73
N PHE A 707 -8.81 1.81 35.96
CA PHE A 707 -7.77 1.37 35.06
C PHE A 707 -6.85 2.54 34.71
N ALA A 708 -5.55 2.31 34.62
CA ALA A 708 -4.61 3.31 34.14
C ALA A 708 -3.48 2.67 33.30
N GLY A 709 -2.97 3.44 32.35
CA GLY A 709 -1.61 3.28 31.88
C GLY A 709 -0.68 4.13 32.73
N VAL A 710 0.18 3.47 33.49
CA VAL A 710 1.21 4.09 34.32
C VAL A 710 2.47 4.16 33.46
N ASP A 711 2.93 5.37 33.16
CA ASP A 711 4.16 5.58 32.40
C ASP A 711 5.31 5.80 33.38
N LEU A 712 6.39 5.04 33.22
CA LEU A 712 7.55 5.06 34.10
C LEU A 712 8.85 5.15 33.31
N LEU A 713 9.83 5.85 33.88
CA LEU A 713 11.23 5.74 33.49
C LEU A 713 11.92 4.84 34.49
N ILE A 714 12.42 3.70 34.00
CA ILE A 714 13.02 2.65 34.84
C ILE A 714 14.39 2.30 34.23
N PRO A 715 15.48 2.36 35.00
CA PRO A 715 16.79 1.89 34.56
C PRO A 715 16.77 0.40 34.15
N ASP A 716 16.26 -0.47 35.02
CA ASP A 716 16.09 -1.90 34.73
C ASP A 716 14.80 -2.45 35.36
N HIS A 717 13.84 -2.86 34.52
CA HIS A 717 12.56 -3.41 34.95
C HIS A 717 12.67 -4.72 35.74
N ARG A 718 13.84 -5.38 35.75
CA ARG A 718 14.08 -6.65 36.45
C ARG A 718 14.58 -6.45 37.88
N VAL A 719 14.93 -5.22 38.25
CA VAL A 719 15.47 -4.86 39.57
C VAL A 719 14.34 -4.33 40.48
N SER A 720 14.46 -4.56 41.78
CA SER A 720 13.51 -4.04 42.78
C SER A 720 13.42 -2.52 42.76
N VAL A 721 12.27 -1.96 43.14
CA VAL A 721 12.10 -0.50 43.33
C VAL A 721 12.96 0.06 44.45
N HIS A 722 13.47 -0.80 45.35
CA HIS A 722 14.32 -0.42 46.48
C HIS A 722 15.80 -0.30 46.10
N ASP A 723 16.20 -0.93 44.99
CA ASP A 723 17.61 -1.02 44.57
C ASP A 723 17.91 -0.13 43.35
N GLN A 724 16.94 0.68 42.92
CA GLN A 724 17.09 1.62 41.82
C GLN A 724 16.22 2.87 42.02
N SER A 725 16.60 3.97 41.36
CA SER A 725 15.76 5.15 41.25
C SER A 725 14.94 5.07 39.97
N LEU A 726 13.60 5.14 40.11
CA LEU A 726 12.66 5.20 39.00
C LEU A 726 11.69 6.36 39.19
N THR A 727 10.92 6.69 38.16
CA THR A 727 9.95 7.79 38.23
C THR A 727 8.69 7.47 37.47
N ILE A 728 7.52 7.76 38.06
CA ILE A 728 6.25 7.85 37.34
C ILE A 728 6.21 9.19 36.61
N THR A 729 6.08 9.15 35.29
CA THR A 729 6.07 10.34 34.43
C THR A 729 4.66 10.82 34.10
N GLU A 730 3.70 9.90 33.94
CA GLU A 730 2.33 10.19 33.57
C GLU A 730 1.35 9.08 34.01
N MET A 731 0.11 9.47 34.33
CA MET A 731 -1.01 8.56 34.62
C MET A 731 -2.10 8.72 33.55
N ASN A 732 -2.34 7.68 32.75
CA ASN A 732 -3.23 7.72 31.60
C ASN A 732 -4.56 6.98 31.86
N HIS A 733 -5.65 7.71 32.05
CA HIS A 733 -7.01 7.17 32.24
C HIS A 733 -7.65 6.57 30.97
N ASN A 734 -7.07 6.81 29.79
CA ASN A 734 -7.52 6.27 28.49
C ASN A 734 -6.34 5.66 27.71
N ALA A 735 -5.57 4.80 28.39
CA ALA A 735 -4.38 4.18 27.83
C ALA A 735 -4.68 3.24 26.65
N ALA A 736 -3.71 3.07 25.75
CA ALA A 736 -3.87 2.15 24.62
C ALA A 736 -3.87 0.69 25.09
N VAL A 737 -4.96 -0.03 24.79
CA VAL A 737 -5.18 -1.44 25.21
C VAL A 737 -4.79 -2.49 24.15
N LEU A 738 -4.21 -2.07 23.02
CA LEU A 738 -3.82 -2.95 21.90
C LEU A 738 -2.49 -3.70 22.16
N LEU A 739 -2.32 -4.19 23.39
CA LEU A 739 -1.10 -4.85 23.85
C LEU A 739 -1.00 -6.32 23.45
N ARG A 740 -2.01 -6.83 22.73
CA ARG A 740 -1.94 -8.11 22.00
C ARG A 740 -0.99 -8.04 20.80
N TYR A 741 -0.61 -6.84 20.34
CA TYR A 741 0.23 -6.66 19.15
C TYR A 741 1.56 -5.96 19.47
N PRO A 742 2.36 -6.45 20.45
CA PRO A 742 3.68 -5.90 20.66
C PRO A 742 4.56 -6.30 19.48
N MET A 743 5.50 -5.44 19.07
CA MET A 743 6.43 -5.80 18.00
C MET A 743 7.29 -7.00 18.42
N TYR A 744 7.68 -7.04 19.70
CA TYR A 744 8.56 -8.05 20.28
C TYR A 744 7.96 -8.55 21.61
N GLY A 745 8.34 -9.77 22.02
CA GLY A 745 7.87 -10.36 23.27
C GLY A 745 6.44 -10.95 23.18
N PRO A 746 5.98 -11.64 24.23
CA PRO A 746 4.72 -12.37 24.20
C PRO A 746 3.49 -11.45 24.12
N PRO A 747 2.47 -11.75 23.29
CA PRO A 747 1.26 -10.95 23.22
C PRO A 747 0.41 -11.08 24.50
N ARG A 748 -0.17 -9.98 24.99
CA ARG A 748 -1.10 -9.97 26.15
C ARG A 748 -2.46 -9.39 25.84
N ASP A 749 -3.52 -10.09 26.22
CA ASP A 749 -4.89 -9.60 26.10
C ASP A 749 -5.36 -8.86 27.36
N VAL A 750 -5.14 -7.55 27.37
CA VAL A 750 -5.64 -6.67 28.43
C VAL A 750 -7.15 -6.45 28.32
N CYS A 751 -7.72 -6.52 27.12
CA CYS A 751 -9.13 -6.18 26.90
C CYS A 751 -10.07 -7.14 27.65
N GLU A 752 -9.74 -8.43 27.67
CA GLU A 752 -10.48 -9.42 28.45
C GLU A 752 -10.52 -9.07 29.94
N ALA A 753 -9.38 -8.76 30.54
CA ALA A 753 -9.30 -8.41 31.96
C ALA A 753 -10.13 -7.17 32.29
N LEU A 754 -10.11 -6.14 31.43
CA LEU A 754 -10.88 -4.91 31.65
C LEU A 754 -12.38 -5.13 31.56
N VAL A 755 -12.83 -5.89 30.57
CA VAL A 755 -14.25 -6.25 30.45
C VAL A 755 -14.68 -7.09 31.65
N ARG A 756 -13.85 -8.04 32.08
CA ARG A 756 -14.15 -8.87 33.25
C ARG A 756 -14.26 -8.04 34.52
N GLN A 757 -13.34 -7.12 34.76
CA GLN A 757 -13.40 -6.26 35.95
C GLN A 757 -14.60 -5.33 35.92
N ALA A 758 -14.90 -4.72 34.77
CA ALA A 758 -16.07 -3.87 34.59
C ALA A 758 -17.39 -4.63 34.80
N GLY A 759 -17.52 -5.81 34.18
CA GLY A 759 -18.69 -6.68 34.33
C GLY A 759 -18.87 -7.15 35.77
N LYS A 760 -17.80 -7.59 36.44
CA LYS A 760 -17.84 -8.01 37.86
C LYS A 760 -18.32 -6.89 38.77
N ARG A 761 -17.87 -5.64 38.55
CA ARG A 761 -18.33 -4.47 39.32
C ARG A 761 -19.80 -4.15 39.09
N ALA A 762 -20.32 -4.44 37.89
CA ALA A 762 -21.74 -4.32 37.57
C ALA A 762 -22.58 -5.55 37.97
N GLY A 763 -21.98 -6.56 38.61
CA GLY A 763 -22.64 -7.80 38.98
C GLY A 763 -23.03 -8.69 37.80
N MET A 764 -22.35 -8.55 36.65
CA MET A 764 -22.58 -9.37 35.47
C MET A 764 -21.93 -10.74 35.60
N ASP A 765 -22.64 -11.76 35.13
CA ASP A 765 -22.20 -13.15 35.09
C ASP A 765 -21.58 -13.42 33.71
N MET A 766 -20.30 -13.77 33.70
CA MET A 766 -19.53 -13.98 32.47
C MET A 766 -19.15 -15.44 32.31
N THR A 767 -19.23 -15.92 31.08
CA THR A 767 -18.84 -17.27 30.70
C THR A 767 -17.33 -17.39 30.45
N PRO A 768 -16.78 -18.62 30.40
CA PRO A 768 -15.46 -18.86 29.84
C PRO A 768 -15.36 -18.32 28.42
N ARG A 769 -14.16 -17.88 28.04
CA ARG A 769 -13.87 -17.26 26.75
C ARG A 769 -14.28 -18.18 25.59
N GLN A 770 -15.04 -17.64 24.64
CA GLN A 770 -15.48 -18.34 23.45
C GLN A 770 -14.65 -17.92 22.22
N GLU A 771 -14.01 -18.88 21.54
CA GLU A 771 -13.23 -18.60 20.32
C GLU A 771 -14.12 -18.46 19.07
N THR A 772 -15.30 -19.10 19.10
CA THR A 772 -16.35 -18.94 18.09
C THR A 772 -17.54 -18.26 18.72
N LEU A 773 -18.07 -17.24 18.05
CA LEU A 773 -19.27 -16.53 18.47
C LEU A 773 -20.48 -17.04 17.72
N ASN A 774 -21.63 -16.97 18.39
CA ASN A 774 -22.94 -17.23 17.82
C ASN A 774 -23.91 -16.18 18.35
N ILE A 775 -24.23 -15.19 17.52
CA ILE A 775 -24.92 -13.98 17.96
C ILE A 775 -26.06 -13.60 17.02
N THR A 776 -27.14 -13.07 17.56
CA THR A 776 -28.10 -12.26 16.82
C THR A 776 -27.68 -10.80 16.87
N VAL A 777 -27.89 -10.10 15.78
CA VAL A 777 -27.51 -8.70 15.59
C VAL A 777 -28.72 -7.93 15.10
N THR A 778 -29.01 -6.80 15.74
CA THR A 778 -30.01 -5.83 15.28
C THR A 778 -29.31 -4.53 14.98
N ILE A 779 -29.52 -4.00 13.77
CA ILE A 779 -28.89 -2.78 13.27
C ILE A 779 -30.01 -1.82 12.90
N THR A 780 -29.94 -0.59 13.40
CA THR A 780 -30.92 0.45 13.09
C THR A 780 -30.23 1.70 12.56
N GLY A 781 -30.92 2.46 11.72
CA GLY A 781 -30.41 3.70 11.13
C GLY A 781 -31.06 3.97 9.78
N HIS A 782 -30.42 4.78 8.93
CA HIS A 782 -30.88 4.94 7.54
C HIS A 782 -30.42 3.76 6.69
N LEU A 783 -31.28 2.74 6.55
CA LEU A 783 -30.94 1.46 5.92
C LEU A 783 -31.92 1.11 4.79
N ALA A 784 -33.16 1.57 4.86
CA ALA A 784 -34.19 1.29 3.85
C ALA A 784 -33.74 1.74 2.46
N ASP A 785 -33.99 0.91 1.44
CA ASP A 785 -33.68 1.18 0.03
C ASP A 785 -32.19 1.46 -0.30
N THR A 786 -31.28 1.20 0.64
CA THR A 786 -29.83 1.40 0.43
C THR A 786 -29.14 0.18 -0.20
N GLY A 787 -29.78 -0.99 -0.09
CA GLY A 787 -29.21 -2.30 -0.44
C GLY A 787 -28.32 -2.89 0.68
N TYR A 788 -28.53 -2.48 1.93
CA TYR A 788 -27.67 -2.78 3.06
C TYR A 788 -27.55 -4.30 3.33
N GLY A 789 -28.65 -5.04 3.35
CA GLY A 789 -28.69 -6.47 3.61
C GLY A 789 -27.96 -7.28 2.54
N THR A 790 -28.09 -6.88 1.26
CA THR A 790 -27.31 -7.48 0.17
C THR A 790 -25.81 -7.22 0.34
N TRP A 791 -25.44 -5.99 0.71
CA TRP A 791 -24.06 -5.63 1.03
C TRP A 791 -23.54 -6.41 2.25
N PHE A 792 -24.36 -6.52 3.31
CA PHE A 792 -24.04 -7.20 4.56
C PHE A 792 -23.76 -8.68 4.31
N ALA A 793 -24.64 -9.37 3.57
CA ALA A 793 -24.44 -10.77 3.20
C ALA A 793 -23.17 -10.96 2.35
N LYS A 794 -22.87 -10.05 1.43
CA LYS A 794 -21.63 -10.10 0.64
C LYS A 794 -20.38 -9.97 1.52
N ALA A 795 -20.40 -9.03 2.46
CA ALA A 795 -19.31 -8.82 3.41
C ALA A 795 -19.12 -10.04 4.34
N ALA A 796 -20.21 -10.57 4.90
CA ALA A 796 -20.17 -11.75 5.76
C ALA A 796 -19.63 -12.99 5.04
N ARG A 797 -20.03 -13.22 3.77
CA ARG A 797 -19.45 -14.29 2.93
C ARG A 797 -17.96 -14.09 2.65
N ALA A 798 -17.52 -12.86 2.40
CA ALA A 798 -16.11 -12.57 2.20
C ALA A 798 -15.25 -12.84 3.44
N LEU A 799 -15.85 -12.75 4.63
CA LEU A 799 -15.24 -13.13 5.91
C LEU A 799 -15.45 -14.63 6.26
N ALA A 800 -16.05 -15.41 5.36
CA ALA A 800 -16.40 -16.83 5.57
C ALA A 800 -17.22 -17.08 6.86
N LEU A 801 -18.15 -16.17 7.17
CA LEU A 801 -19.11 -16.33 8.24
C LEU A 801 -20.33 -17.15 7.79
N ASN A 802 -20.97 -17.83 8.73
CA ASN A 802 -22.26 -18.49 8.54
C ASN A 802 -23.37 -17.64 9.17
N GLY A 803 -24.60 -17.73 8.66
CA GLY A 803 -25.67 -16.89 9.17
C GLY A 803 -26.78 -16.56 8.19
N SER A 804 -27.59 -15.58 8.59
CA SER A 804 -28.59 -14.97 7.72
C SER A 804 -28.72 -13.47 8.00
N VAL A 805 -29.34 -12.74 7.07
CA VAL A 805 -29.69 -11.33 7.25
C VAL A 805 -31.08 -11.07 6.67
N ARG A 806 -31.86 -10.26 7.37
CA ARG A 806 -33.21 -9.83 6.99
C ARG A 806 -33.33 -8.32 7.10
N GLU A 807 -33.90 -7.70 6.08
CA GLU A 807 -34.19 -6.27 6.06
C GLU A 807 -35.67 -6.01 6.39
N ALA A 808 -35.95 -5.01 7.22
CA ALA A 808 -37.27 -4.57 7.57
C ALA A 808 -37.26 -3.03 7.73
N GLY A 809 -37.41 -2.31 6.62
CA GLY A 809 -37.32 -0.85 6.59
C GLY A 809 -35.94 -0.37 7.06
N ASP A 810 -35.93 0.50 8.07
CA ASP A 810 -34.72 1.06 8.68
C ASP A 810 -34.09 0.17 9.76
N THR A 811 -34.52 -1.09 9.84
CA THR A 811 -33.95 -2.11 10.72
C THR A 811 -33.46 -3.31 9.93
N VAL A 812 -32.27 -3.79 10.28
CA VAL A 812 -31.68 -5.02 9.73
C VAL A 812 -31.38 -5.97 10.87
N SER A 813 -31.90 -7.19 10.77
CA SER A 813 -31.61 -8.27 11.73
C SER A 813 -30.73 -9.31 11.08
N ALA A 814 -29.72 -9.81 11.77
CA ALA A 814 -28.82 -10.83 11.27
C ALA A 814 -28.50 -11.87 12.34
N HIS A 815 -28.20 -13.08 11.90
CA HIS A 815 -27.59 -14.13 12.74
C HIS A 815 -26.18 -14.34 12.23
N LEU A 816 -25.17 -14.23 13.10
CA LEU A 816 -23.76 -14.41 12.75
C LEU A 816 -23.16 -15.56 13.55
N HIS A 817 -22.47 -16.47 12.86
CA HIS A 817 -21.67 -17.53 13.45
C HIS A 817 -20.31 -17.67 12.78
N GLY A 818 -19.26 -17.75 13.59
CA GLY A 818 -17.88 -17.96 13.15
C GLY A 818 -16.85 -17.60 14.22
N GLU A 819 -15.59 -17.55 13.82
CA GLU A 819 -14.47 -17.10 14.67
C GLU A 819 -14.73 -15.68 15.22
N ALA A 820 -14.43 -15.44 16.50
CA ALA A 820 -14.73 -14.19 17.20
C ALA A 820 -14.16 -12.96 16.47
N MET A 821 -12.92 -13.06 15.98
CA MET A 821 -12.25 -12.00 15.23
C MET A 821 -13.01 -11.62 13.95
N ARG A 822 -13.58 -12.61 13.25
CA ARG A 822 -14.30 -12.41 11.98
C ARG A 822 -15.70 -11.87 12.22
N VAL A 823 -16.40 -12.42 13.22
CA VAL A 823 -17.74 -11.96 13.61
C VAL A 823 -17.67 -10.49 14.02
N THR A 824 -16.74 -10.15 14.91
CA THR A 824 -16.60 -8.76 15.36
C THR A 824 -16.03 -7.84 14.28
N GLY A 825 -15.14 -8.34 13.41
CA GLY A 825 -14.72 -7.62 12.20
C GLY A 825 -15.89 -7.29 11.27
N MET A 826 -16.87 -8.20 11.13
CA MET A 826 -18.11 -7.95 10.40
C MET A 826 -18.95 -6.85 11.06
N LEU A 827 -19.04 -6.81 12.39
CA LEU A 827 -19.75 -5.75 13.13
C LEU A 827 -19.11 -4.37 12.92
N CYS A 828 -17.77 -4.30 12.88
CA CYS A 828 -17.08 -3.06 12.54
C CYS A 828 -17.39 -2.59 11.12
N LEU A 829 -17.43 -3.51 10.15
CA LEU A 829 -17.86 -3.19 8.79
C LEU A 829 -19.32 -2.74 8.79
N ALA A 830 -20.19 -3.43 9.51
CA ALA A 830 -21.61 -3.13 9.63
C ALA A 830 -21.84 -1.71 10.15
N HIS A 831 -21.06 -1.25 11.13
CA HIS A 831 -21.14 0.12 11.63
C HIS A 831 -20.78 1.16 10.57
N LYS A 832 -19.75 0.88 9.75
CA LYS A 832 -19.38 1.75 8.63
C LYS A 832 -20.46 1.76 7.54
N GLY A 833 -21.10 0.61 7.33
CA GLY A 833 -22.15 0.40 6.34
C GLY A 833 -21.70 0.54 4.88
N SER A 834 -22.70 0.53 3.99
CA SER A 834 -22.54 0.84 2.57
C SER A 834 -22.45 2.35 2.34
N LYS A 835 -22.04 2.78 1.13
CA LYS A 835 -21.93 4.22 0.78
C LYS A 835 -23.25 5.02 0.92
N ARG A 836 -24.40 4.34 0.92
CA ARG A 836 -25.74 4.96 0.95
C ARG A 836 -26.46 4.81 2.29
N SER A 837 -25.87 4.09 3.24
CA SER A 837 -26.50 3.78 4.52
C SER A 837 -25.83 4.53 5.66
N LEU A 838 -26.61 4.84 6.70
CA LEU A 838 -26.10 5.40 7.95
C LEU A 838 -26.58 4.56 9.13
N PRO A 839 -25.85 3.49 9.48
CA PRO A 839 -26.09 2.74 10.73
C PRO A 839 -25.87 3.66 11.93
N VAL A 840 -26.83 3.67 12.86
CA VAL A 840 -26.80 4.49 14.07
C VAL A 840 -26.51 3.63 15.30
N GLU A 841 -27.17 2.47 15.38
CA GLU A 841 -27.04 1.54 16.50
C GLU A 841 -26.83 0.11 15.98
N ILE A 842 -25.98 -0.64 16.69
CA ILE A 842 -25.81 -2.08 16.51
C ILE A 842 -25.91 -2.74 17.87
N HIS A 843 -26.91 -3.59 18.05
CA HIS A 843 -27.13 -4.38 19.26
C HIS A 843 -26.86 -5.85 18.96
N THR A 844 -26.10 -6.52 19.82
CA THR A 844 -25.74 -7.93 19.69
C THR A 844 -26.16 -8.71 20.92
N GLN A 845 -26.63 -9.94 20.70
CA GLN A 845 -27.02 -10.85 21.78
C GLN A 845 -26.50 -12.26 21.48
N PRO A 846 -25.87 -12.94 22.46
CA PRO A 846 -25.53 -14.35 22.33
C PRO A 846 -26.78 -15.21 22.11
N THR A 847 -26.67 -16.23 21.26
CA THR A 847 -27.75 -17.19 21.02
C THR A 847 -27.25 -18.63 21.10
N PRO A 848 -28.04 -19.58 21.63
CA PRO A 848 -27.62 -20.98 21.74
C PRO A 848 -27.68 -21.75 20.41
N SER A 849 -28.47 -21.32 19.43
CA SER A 849 -28.67 -22.06 18.17
C SER A 849 -27.72 -21.60 17.08
N ALA A 850 -26.89 -22.48 16.54
CA ALA A 850 -26.03 -22.15 15.40
C ALA A 850 -26.85 -22.11 14.10
N PRO A 851 -26.62 -21.14 13.20
CA PRO A 851 -27.31 -21.08 11.92
C PRO A 851 -26.83 -22.19 10.96
N PRO A 852 -27.59 -22.48 9.89
CA PRO A 852 -27.16 -23.38 8.83
C PRO A 852 -25.82 -22.94 8.20
N ARG A 853 -25.11 -23.88 7.56
CA ARG A 853 -23.87 -23.56 6.84
C ARG A 853 -24.13 -22.61 5.67
N GLY A 854 -23.23 -21.64 5.50
CA GLY A 854 -23.35 -20.57 4.50
C GLY A 854 -24.04 -19.32 5.05
N PHE A 855 -24.17 -18.31 4.20
CA PHE A 855 -24.80 -17.04 4.56
C PHE A 855 -25.98 -16.74 3.64
N THR A 856 -27.20 -16.65 4.17
CA THR A 856 -28.44 -16.41 3.41
C THR A 856 -28.97 -14.99 3.58
N ILE A 857 -29.85 -14.57 2.66
CA ILE A 857 -30.66 -13.37 2.81
C ILE A 857 -32.10 -13.86 2.96
N ASP A 858 -32.69 -13.59 4.12
CA ASP A 858 -34.07 -13.96 4.43
C ASP A 858 -34.95 -12.79 3.97
N ARG A 859 -35.93 -13.09 3.11
CA ARG A 859 -36.85 -12.08 2.56
C ARG A 859 -37.98 -11.75 3.52
#